data_AF-A0A1I7I6R0-F1
#
_entry.id   AF-A0A1I7I6R0-F1
#
_cell.length_a   1.000
_cell.length_b   1.000
_cell.length_c   1.000
_cell.angle_alpha   90.00
_cell.angle_beta   90.00
_cell.angle_gamma   90.00
#
_symmetry.space_group_name_H-M   'P 1'
#
loop_
_entity.id
_entity.type
_entity.pdbx_description
1 polymer ?
#
loop_
_entity_poly.entity_id
_entity_poly.type
_entity_poly.pdbx_seq_one_letter_code
_entity_poly.pdbx_strand_id
1 'polypeptide(L)'
;MLRPLLVSFLVILPAIGLQAQHQLGLAGSNYGGSRSVLLNPSSIADSRHGFHLNLFTGHLRFANTYFHYDGPGVDTETFLNGESENILEDETLFDRSYIRERLDGKSKMAHFGVGLQLPSFMLKLSPRHSIALTTRFRTALQANNVSEDIARVIGYGTANPEIQNMPFSSSEAYFNTNAFAEVGFTYATVLLSQEKRFLKGGITVKKLAGLYSAHLLGPDVDYQLGQTAAGESAMLIDQGKADFGFSRSEFDIEEQDVLDALTWRDTPGTGWGLDIGFTYEHRPDYADYQYTLNGEEKTDAGENKYKYRIGLSLLDVGAITYNDPEQVRRYNITRQNLELNDDTFEDVDFENLGPTLEEALEVTPGERQTEIKSGLPTALHLNFDYRLSRRLFVNTAVLHNLRAKDAVAMRQFSTLSVAPRFEGRKLELALPIYLTNNYRDLNVGAMLRLGALVVGSDNLAAMLAGSKAVGPDLYMGFGIGIGTGGQKRKLEERAQKKAKKDQKKLEKEQKKAGKTESSATPAQTPGAVPADSLLNNPQTSASDSLAVLQPNAPEASVADAAEASSTDSVKGNGTSTSAGSLFNLPVIAPADSLLAPATDSVQVQAVEIKESPVAAPLESVLPNSTSSTITAQPTSAGKPTDAPATRAESKEKAVQTPTTTGAPLRSAPVKVSGN
;
A
#
# COMPACT_ATOMS: atom_id res chain seq x y z
N MET A 1 41.78 0.84 -21.72
CA MET A 1 41.55 0.95 -20.27
C MET A 1 40.04 0.91 -20.02
N LEU A 2 39.49 -0.17 -19.44
CA LEU A 2 38.05 -0.49 -19.54
C LEU A 2 37.43 -0.78 -18.15
N ARG A 3 37.51 0.21 -17.24
CA ARG A 3 37.00 0.10 -15.85
C ARG A 3 36.17 1.27 -15.28
N PRO A 4 36.10 2.51 -15.83
CA PRO A 4 35.20 3.53 -15.28
C PRO A 4 33.75 3.41 -15.80
N LEU A 5 33.56 2.99 -17.06
CA LEU A 5 32.26 3.04 -17.75
C LEU A 5 31.16 2.19 -17.07
N LEU A 6 31.55 1.09 -16.41
CA LEU A 6 30.66 0.17 -15.70
C LEU A 6 30.17 0.71 -14.35
N VAL A 7 30.66 1.88 -13.90
CA VAL A 7 30.20 2.56 -12.68
C VAL A 7 29.16 3.63 -13.04
N SER A 8 29.38 4.42 -14.10
CA SER A 8 28.38 5.40 -14.57
C SER A 8 27.06 4.75 -14.99
N PHE A 9 27.10 3.56 -15.60
CA PHE A 9 25.90 2.81 -15.99
C PHE A 9 25.11 2.22 -14.79
N LEU A 10 25.59 2.39 -13.55
CA LEU A 10 24.87 2.02 -12.33
C LEU A 10 24.17 3.21 -11.65
N VAL A 11 24.39 4.43 -12.15
CA VAL A 11 23.89 5.68 -11.54
C VAL A 11 22.77 6.33 -12.37
N ILE A 12 22.60 5.93 -13.64
CA ILE A 12 21.48 6.38 -14.49
C ILE A 12 20.40 5.28 -14.55
N LEU A 13 19.72 5.09 -13.42
CA LEU A 13 18.37 4.52 -13.41
C LEU A 13 17.39 5.68 -13.65
N PRO A 14 16.46 5.61 -14.61
CA PRO A 14 15.52 6.69 -14.87
C PRO A 14 14.59 6.92 -13.67
N ALA A 15 14.18 8.17 -13.46
CA ALA A 15 13.34 8.62 -12.36
C ALA A 15 11.85 8.21 -12.54
N ILE A 16 11.58 6.91 -12.57
CA ILE A 16 10.22 6.35 -12.68
C ILE A 16 9.55 6.44 -11.30
N GLY A 17 8.73 7.46 -11.09
CA GLY A 17 8.03 7.73 -9.83
C GLY A 17 7.00 6.65 -9.47
N LEU A 18 7.14 6.05 -8.28
CA LEU A 18 6.25 4.97 -7.79
C LEU A 18 5.94 5.18 -6.29
N GLN A 19 4.75 5.72 -6.00
CA GLN A 19 4.21 6.21 -4.70
C GLN A 19 2.83 5.55 -4.25
N ALA A 20 2.55 5.15 -2.98
CA ALA A 20 2.32 3.77 -2.45
C ALA A 20 1.09 3.51 -1.52
N GLN A 21 0.65 2.23 -1.37
CA GLN A 21 0.62 1.45 -0.09
C GLN A 21 -0.14 0.08 -0.13
N HIS A 22 0.41 -0.93 0.59
CA HIS A 22 0.03 -2.37 0.73
C HIS A 22 0.69 -3.38 -0.25
N GLN A 23 1.34 -4.43 0.30
CA GLN A 23 2.12 -5.43 -0.46
C GLN A 23 1.67 -6.87 -0.15
N LEU A 24 0.45 -7.21 -0.55
CA LEU A 24 -0.19 -8.50 -0.25
C LEU A 24 0.60 -9.69 -0.77
N GLY A 25 1.22 -9.58 -1.96
CA GLY A 25 2.10 -10.61 -2.50
C GLY A 25 3.29 -10.96 -1.57
N LEU A 26 3.83 -9.99 -0.84
CA LEU A 26 4.93 -10.18 0.12
C LEU A 26 4.46 -10.62 1.52
N ALA A 27 3.19 -10.43 1.88
CA ALA A 27 2.68 -10.70 3.24
C ALA A 27 2.85 -12.17 3.69
N GLY A 28 2.85 -13.12 2.75
CA GLY A 28 3.14 -14.52 3.03
C GLY A 28 4.63 -14.89 3.08
N SER A 29 5.50 -14.11 2.42
CA SER A 29 6.86 -14.52 2.03
C SER A 29 7.77 -14.87 3.20
N ASN A 30 8.43 -16.03 3.14
CA ASN A 30 9.50 -16.38 4.08
C ASN A 30 10.85 -15.68 3.78
N TYR A 31 10.96 -14.99 2.65
CA TYR A 31 12.22 -14.38 2.18
C TYR A 31 12.17 -12.84 2.14
N GLY A 32 11.08 -12.21 2.58
CA GLY A 32 10.92 -10.74 2.59
C GLY A 32 11.93 -9.95 3.46
N GLY A 33 12.65 -10.60 4.37
CA GLY A 33 13.72 -9.96 5.15
C GLY A 33 13.24 -8.78 6.00
N SER A 34 13.95 -7.65 5.93
CA SER A 34 13.58 -6.42 6.66
C SER A 34 12.25 -5.79 6.21
N ARG A 35 11.68 -6.19 5.05
CA ARG A 35 10.35 -5.73 4.62
C ARG A 35 9.22 -6.32 5.47
N SER A 36 9.38 -7.59 5.88
CA SER A 36 8.34 -8.32 6.62
C SER A 36 8.08 -7.76 8.03
N VAL A 37 9.01 -6.95 8.58
CA VAL A 37 8.83 -6.19 9.83
C VAL A 37 7.57 -5.35 9.78
N LEU A 38 7.33 -4.66 8.66
CA LEU A 38 6.22 -3.73 8.45
C LEU A 38 4.84 -4.40 8.50
N LEU A 39 4.81 -5.74 8.38
CA LEU A 39 3.59 -6.54 8.37
C LEU A 39 3.46 -7.40 9.64
N ASN A 40 4.56 -7.83 10.27
CA ASN A 40 4.56 -8.42 11.61
C ASN A 40 5.98 -8.37 12.21
N PRO A 41 6.23 -7.63 13.31
CA PRO A 41 7.56 -7.54 13.94
C PRO A 41 8.22 -8.88 14.32
N SER A 42 7.43 -9.94 14.59
CA SER A 42 7.98 -11.26 14.94
C SER A 42 8.54 -12.04 13.75
N SER A 43 8.36 -11.57 12.52
CA SER A 43 8.78 -12.26 11.28
C SER A 43 10.30 -12.48 11.21
N ILE A 44 11.09 -11.57 11.76
CA ILE A 44 12.56 -11.60 11.67
C ILE A 44 13.19 -12.64 12.62
N ALA A 45 12.44 -13.18 13.59
CA ALA A 45 12.87 -14.32 14.38
C ALA A 45 12.81 -15.62 13.55
N ASP A 46 13.87 -16.43 13.61
CA ASP A 46 14.10 -17.59 12.73
C ASP A 46 14.02 -17.28 11.21
N SER A 47 14.42 -16.06 10.82
CA SER A 47 14.49 -15.62 9.42
C SER A 47 15.43 -16.48 8.56
N ARG A 48 15.08 -16.59 7.28
CA ARG A 48 15.87 -17.26 6.22
C ARG A 48 17.14 -16.49 5.85
N HIS A 49 17.22 -15.20 6.21
CA HIS A 49 18.41 -14.37 6.09
C HIS A 49 19.05 -14.15 7.46
N GLY A 50 20.38 -14.20 7.53
CA GLY A 50 21.17 -13.87 8.73
C GLY A 50 21.48 -12.38 8.79
N PHE A 51 21.66 -11.79 7.62
CA PHE A 51 21.67 -10.35 7.37
C PHE A 51 20.80 -10.06 6.15
N HIS A 52 19.99 -9.01 6.20
CA HIS A 52 19.24 -8.51 5.03
C HIS A 52 19.29 -6.99 5.02
N LEU A 53 19.64 -6.41 3.88
CA LEU A 53 19.64 -4.97 3.65
C LEU A 53 18.64 -4.65 2.51
N ASN A 54 17.53 -4.02 2.84
CA ASN A 54 16.76 -3.26 1.85
C ASN A 54 17.56 -2.00 1.52
N LEU A 55 17.80 -1.72 0.23
CA LEU A 55 18.32 -0.41 -0.19
C LEU A 55 17.15 0.56 -0.36
N PHE A 56 16.18 0.17 -1.20
CA PHE A 56 14.92 0.88 -1.38
C PHE A 56 13.78 -0.09 -1.66
N THR A 57 12.55 0.30 -1.33
CA THR A 57 11.31 -0.26 -1.86
C THR A 57 10.32 0.88 -2.07
N GLY A 58 10.03 1.19 -3.32
CA GLY A 58 8.96 2.09 -3.77
C GLY A 58 7.74 1.29 -4.22
N HIS A 59 6.62 1.97 -4.47
CA HIS A 59 5.30 1.35 -4.53
C HIS A 59 4.29 2.37 -5.05
N LEU A 60 3.49 2.09 -6.08
CA LEU A 60 2.22 2.69 -6.58
C LEU A 60 0.97 2.51 -5.68
N ARG A 61 0.13 3.49 -5.35
CA ARG A 61 -1.32 3.30 -5.13
C ARG A 61 -2.17 4.56 -5.36
N PHE A 62 -2.95 4.52 -6.44
CA PHE A 62 -4.21 5.26 -6.57
C PHE A 62 -5.39 4.27 -6.48
N ALA A 63 -6.43 4.61 -5.72
CA ALA A 63 -7.67 3.84 -5.66
C ALA A 63 -8.86 4.75 -5.36
N ASN A 64 -9.96 4.61 -6.08
CA ASN A 64 -11.20 5.38 -5.85
C ASN A 64 -12.43 4.48 -6.03
N THR A 65 -13.51 4.73 -5.29
CA THR A 65 -14.73 3.91 -5.31
C THR A 65 -15.92 4.56 -6.03
N TYR A 66 -15.74 5.77 -6.55
CA TYR A 66 -16.79 6.64 -7.10
C TYR A 66 -16.77 6.65 -8.63
N PHE A 67 -15.64 7.01 -9.24
CA PHE A 67 -15.42 6.84 -10.67
C PHE A 67 -14.93 5.43 -10.98
N HIS A 68 -15.41 4.86 -12.08
CA HIS A 68 -14.88 3.64 -12.67
C HIS A 68 -14.65 3.82 -14.17
N TYR A 69 -13.62 3.16 -14.69
CA TYR A 69 -13.33 3.09 -16.12
C TYR A 69 -14.11 1.94 -16.77
N ASP A 70 -14.72 2.22 -17.92
CA ASP A 70 -15.54 1.30 -18.74
C ASP A 70 -15.14 1.37 -20.23
N GLY A 71 -13.88 1.72 -20.50
CA GLY A 71 -13.31 1.83 -21.85
C GLY A 71 -12.48 0.60 -22.28
N PRO A 72 -11.81 0.66 -23.44
CA PRO A 72 -10.94 -0.42 -23.91
C PRO A 72 -9.80 -0.71 -22.92
N GLY A 73 -9.47 -1.99 -22.73
CA GLY A 73 -8.26 -2.38 -22.00
C GLY A 73 -7.00 -2.13 -22.83
N VAL A 74 -5.86 -1.96 -22.15
CA VAL A 74 -4.55 -1.83 -22.80
C VAL A 74 -4.26 -3.10 -23.63
N ASP A 75 -3.89 -2.94 -24.91
CA ASP A 75 -3.48 -4.08 -25.72
C ASP A 75 -2.17 -4.66 -25.18
N THR A 76 -2.29 -5.85 -24.59
CA THR A 76 -1.17 -6.56 -23.99
C THR A 76 -0.16 -7.07 -25.01
N GLU A 77 -0.54 -7.24 -26.28
CA GLU A 77 0.39 -7.67 -27.33
C GLU A 77 1.30 -6.50 -27.74
N THR A 78 0.74 -5.33 -28.05
CA THR A 78 1.51 -4.10 -28.35
C THR A 78 2.39 -3.69 -27.17
N PHE A 79 1.87 -3.75 -25.94
CA PHE A 79 2.62 -3.43 -24.71
C PHE A 79 3.80 -4.40 -24.45
N LEU A 80 3.62 -5.70 -24.69
CA LEU A 80 4.68 -6.69 -24.46
C LEU A 80 5.71 -6.75 -25.60
N ASN A 81 5.33 -6.40 -26.82
CA ASN A 81 6.21 -6.37 -27.98
C ASN A 81 7.15 -5.14 -28.00
N GLY A 82 6.86 -4.11 -27.19
CA GLY A 82 7.70 -2.92 -27.07
C GLY A 82 7.47 -1.87 -28.15
N GLU A 83 6.40 -1.99 -28.94
CA GLU A 83 5.92 -0.96 -29.89
C GLU A 83 5.17 0.17 -29.14
N SER A 84 5.58 0.44 -27.90
CA SER A 84 4.77 1.08 -26.88
C SER A 84 4.96 2.59 -26.75
N GLU A 85 5.71 3.23 -27.66
CA GLU A 85 5.96 4.69 -27.61
C GLU A 85 4.64 5.49 -27.64
N ASN A 86 3.62 4.99 -28.35
CA ASN A 86 2.32 5.68 -28.48
C ASN A 86 1.27 5.31 -27.41
N ILE A 87 1.43 4.23 -26.63
CA ILE A 87 0.36 3.71 -25.75
C ILE A 87 0.07 4.65 -24.56
N LEU A 88 1.04 5.48 -24.15
CA LEU A 88 0.86 6.47 -23.09
C LEU A 88 0.53 7.88 -23.62
N GLU A 89 0.57 8.07 -24.94
CA GLU A 89 0.24 9.32 -25.62
C GLU A 89 -1.10 9.23 -26.39
N ASP A 90 -1.72 8.05 -26.44
CA ASP A 90 -3.06 7.83 -27.02
C ASP A 90 -4.14 8.38 -26.08
N GLU A 91 -4.61 9.60 -26.38
CA GLU A 91 -5.68 10.30 -25.66
C GLU A 91 -6.97 9.47 -25.56
N THR A 92 -7.20 8.50 -26.47
CA THR A 92 -8.41 7.67 -26.44
C THR A 92 -8.44 6.66 -25.29
N LEU A 93 -7.29 6.28 -24.72
CA LEU A 93 -7.21 5.34 -23.60
C LEU A 93 -7.59 5.97 -22.24
N PHE A 94 -7.70 7.30 -22.17
CA PHE A 94 -8.09 8.03 -20.95
C PHE A 94 -9.19 9.07 -21.17
N ASP A 95 -9.92 8.98 -22.30
CA ASP A 95 -11.05 9.84 -22.63
C ASP A 95 -12.11 9.86 -21.50
N ARG A 96 -12.55 11.07 -21.11
CA ARG A 96 -13.52 11.30 -20.03
C ARG A 96 -14.84 10.54 -20.24
N SER A 97 -15.22 10.22 -21.48
CA SER A 97 -16.43 9.45 -21.82
C SER A 97 -16.38 7.98 -21.37
N TYR A 98 -15.19 7.43 -21.09
CA TYR A 98 -15.02 6.10 -20.48
C TYR A 98 -15.03 6.14 -18.95
N ILE A 99 -15.02 7.32 -18.33
CA ILE A 99 -15.10 7.50 -16.89
C ILE A 99 -16.57 7.64 -16.48
N ARG A 100 -17.04 6.77 -15.59
CA ARG A 100 -18.46 6.67 -15.19
C ARG A 100 -18.62 6.71 -13.68
N GLU A 101 -19.67 7.39 -13.21
CA GLU A 101 -20.07 7.36 -11.81
C GLU A 101 -20.55 5.97 -11.38
N ARG A 102 -20.25 5.61 -10.13
CA ARG A 102 -20.71 4.39 -9.48
C ARG A 102 -21.67 4.76 -8.37
N LEU A 103 -22.86 5.19 -8.75
CA LEU A 103 -23.99 5.48 -7.85
C LEU A 103 -24.54 4.16 -7.32
N ASP A 104 -24.12 3.79 -6.10
CA ASP A 104 -24.34 2.47 -5.49
C ASP A 104 -25.03 2.55 -4.12
N GLY A 105 -25.51 3.73 -3.73
CA GLY A 105 -26.21 4.02 -2.48
C GLY A 105 -25.34 3.86 -1.24
N LYS A 106 -24.00 3.98 -1.37
CA LYS A 106 -23.03 3.73 -0.30
C LYS A 106 -21.90 4.75 -0.36
N SER A 107 -21.42 5.18 0.82
CA SER A 107 -20.34 6.16 0.93
C SER A 107 -19.11 5.81 0.09
N LYS A 108 -18.49 6.82 -0.50
CA LYS A 108 -17.33 6.75 -1.37
C LYS A 108 -16.02 6.92 -0.60
N MET A 109 -14.93 6.54 -1.26
CA MET A 109 -13.56 6.65 -0.80
C MET A 109 -12.65 6.95 -1.99
N ALA A 110 -11.62 7.75 -1.79
CA ALA A 110 -10.51 7.95 -2.72
C ALA A 110 -9.19 7.98 -1.95
N HIS A 111 -8.12 7.49 -2.55
CA HIS A 111 -6.81 7.38 -1.92
C HIS A 111 -5.72 7.48 -2.98
N PHE A 112 -4.97 8.56 -2.94
CA PHE A 112 -3.62 8.62 -3.50
C PHE A 112 -2.64 8.43 -2.34
N GLY A 113 -1.75 7.46 -2.43
CA GLY A 113 -0.74 7.22 -1.39
C GLY A 113 0.67 7.38 -1.93
N VAL A 114 1.64 7.47 -1.01
CA VAL A 114 3.09 7.61 -1.24
C VAL A 114 3.83 6.82 -0.18
N GLY A 115 4.92 6.15 -0.52
CA GLY A 115 5.63 5.33 0.46
C GLY A 115 6.92 4.70 -0.02
N LEU A 116 8.02 5.10 0.61
CA LEU A 116 9.37 4.65 0.29
C LEU A 116 9.96 3.98 1.54
N GLN A 117 10.24 2.67 1.50
CA GLN A 117 11.11 2.06 2.51
C GLN A 117 12.56 2.27 2.08
N LEU A 118 13.28 3.10 2.83
CA LEU A 118 14.65 3.53 2.57
C LEU A 118 15.67 2.53 3.20
N PRO A 119 16.99 2.79 3.23
CA PRO A 119 17.98 1.81 3.69
C PRO A 119 17.66 1.21 5.07
N SER A 120 17.27 -0.08 5.07
CA SER A 120 16.68 -0.76 6.22
C SER A 120 17.29 -2.15 6.39
N PHE A 121 18.01 -2.36 7.49
CA PHE A 121 18.73 -3.62 7.74
C PHE A 121 18.05 -4.50 8.80
N MET A 122 18.27 -5.81 8.69
CA MET A 122 17.90 -6.82 9.67
C MET A 122 19.11 -7.72 9.94
N LEU A 123 19.41 -7.98 11.21
CA LEU A 123 20.54 -8.80 11.66
C LEU A 123 20.08 -9.85 12.68
N LYS A 124 20.43 -11.12 12.41
CA LYS A 124 20.23 -12.22 13.34
C LYS A 124 21.41 -12.31 14.31
N LEU A 125 21.18 -11.90 15.56
CA LEU A 125 22.21 -11.88 16.62
C LEU A 125 22.51 -13.28 17.17
N SER A 126 21.50 -14.15 17.24
CA SER A 126 21.64 -15.51 17.75
C SER A 126 20.63 -16.47 17.09
N PRO A 127 20.66 -17.79 17.36
CA PRO A 127 19.62 -18.71 16.90
C PRO A 127 18.20 -18.27 17.27
N ARG A 128 18.02 -17.57 18.41
CA ARG A 128 16.72 -17.12 18.93
C ARG A 128 16.44 -15.62 18.77
N HIS A 129 17.45 -14.76 18.66
CA HIS A 129 17.26 -13.29 18.70
C HIS A 129 17.67 -12.62 17.39
N SER A 130 16.85 -11.68 16.95
CA SER A 130 17.06 -10.84 15.77
C SER A 130 16.71 -9.38 16.08
N ILE A 131 17.39 -8.44 15.41
CA ILE A 131 17.06 -7.01 15.41
C ILE A 131 16.89 -6.50 13.98
N ALA A 132 16.20 -5.38 13.82
CA ALA A 132 16.18 -4.61 12.58
C ALA A 132 16.15 -3.10 12.87
N LEU A 133 16.68 -2.33 11.94
CA LEU A 133 16.47 -0.89 11.84
C LEU A 133 15.78 -0.61 10.51
N THR A 134 14.61 0.02 10.54
CA THR A 134 13.83 0.35 9.36
C THR A 134 13.68 1.86 9.21
N THR A 135 13.96 2.39 8.03
CA THR A 135 13.71 3.78 7.64
C THR A 135 12.60 3.79 6.59
N ARG A 136 11.65 4.71 6.70
CA ARG A 136 10.53 4.81 5.77
C ARG A 136 9.98 6.23 5.70
N PHE A 137 9.61 6.67 4.50
CA PHE A 137 8.74 7.82 4.26
C PHE A 137 7.35 7.35 3.84
N ARG A 138 6.32 8.09 4.21
CA ARG A 138 4.93 7.92 3.78
C ARG A 138 4.32 9.30 3.51
N THR A 139 3.55 9.44 2.44
CA THR A 139 2.47 10.44 2.42
C THR A 139 1.18 9.82 1.87
N ALA A 140 0.01 10.41 2.11
CA ALA A 140 -1.25 10.01 1.51
C ALA A 140 -2.27 11.14 1.54
N LEU A 141 -3.02 11.28 0.44
CA LEU A 141 -4.26 12.04 0.30
C LEU A 141 -5.41 11.03 0.36
N GLN A 142 -6.30 11.14 1.33
CA GLN A 142 -7.40 10.18 1.53
C GLN A 142 -8.74 10.87 1.74
N ALA A 143 -9.67 10.67 0.81
CA ALA A 143 -11.09 10.85 1.04
C ALA A 143 -11.67 9.53 1.57
N ASN A 144 -12.31 9.55 2.73
CA ASN A 144 -12.99 8.39 3.29
C ASN A 144 -14.42 8.76 3.63
N ASN A 145 -15.35 7.80 3.58
CA ASN A 145 -16.71 7.98 4.08
C ASN A 145 -17.36 9.28 3.53
N VAL A 146 -17.24 9.50 2.22
CA VAL A 146 -17.87 10.64 1.53
C VAL A 146 -19.27 10.23 1.07
N SER A 147 -20.30 11.00 1.37
CA SER A 147 -21.67 10.76 0.87
C SER A 147 -21.71 10.77 -0.66
N GLU A 148 -22.72 10.11 -1.24
CA GLU A 148 -22.80 9.94 -2.69
C GLU A 148 -23.02 11.29 -3.39
N ASP A 149 -23.91 12.11 -2.83
CA ASP A 149 -24.18 13.51 -3.12
C ASP A 149 -22.91 14.40 -3.08
N ILE A 150 -22.20 14.51 -1.95
CA ILE A 150 -20.94 15.28 -1.88
C ILE A 150 -19.91 14.80 -2.92
N ALA A 151 -19.84 13.49 -3.20
CA ALA A 151 -18.97 12.98 -4.26
C ALA A 151 -19.40 13.46 -5.67
N ARG A 152 -20.71 13.65 -5.93
CA ARG A 152 -21.21 14.28 -7.16
C ARG A 152 -20.86 15.75 -7.26
N VAL A 153 -20.93 16.50 -6.16
CA VAL A 153 -20.48 17.92 -6.13
C VAL A 153 -19.00 18.02 -6.51
N ILE A 154 -18.15 17.20 -5.88
CA ILE A 154 -16.70 17.17 -6.15
C ILE A 154 -16.38 16.68 -7.57
N GLY A 155 -17.22 15.81 -8.15
CA GLY A 155 -17.01 15.26 -9.49
C GLY A 155 -17.50 16.14 -10.64
N TYR A 156 -18.45 17.05 -10.40
CA TYR A 156 -19.23 17.74 -11.44
C TYR A 156 -19.55 19.22 -11.15
N GLY A 157 -19.04 19.79 -10.05
CA GLY A 157 -19.30 21.17 -9.62
C GLY A 157 -20.66 21.35 -8.94
N THR A 158 -20.90 22.56 -8.41
CA THR A 158 -22.22 22.95 -7.85
C THR A 158 -23.26 23.23 -8.93
N ALA A 159 -22.84 23.40 -10.19
CA ALA A 159 -23.74 23.57 -11.34
C ALA A 159 -24.43 22.28 -11.83
N ASN A 160 -24.25 21.13 -11.16
CA ASN A 160 -24.71 19.82 -11.66
C ASN A 160 -26.27 19.71 -11.73
N PRO A 161 -26.86 19.65 -12.94
CA PRO A 161 -28.32 19.74 -13.11
C PRO A 161 -29.09 18.52 -12.60
N GLU A 162 -28.43 17.39 -12.34
CA GLU A 162 -29.10 16.18 -11.80
C GLU A 162 -29.35 16.25 -10.29
N ILE A 163 -28.70 17.17 -9.57
CA ILE A 163 -28.82 17.33 -8.11
C ILE A 163 -29.15 18.78 -7.68
N GLN A 164 -29.40 19.66 -8.64
CA GLN A 164 -29.78 21.05 -8.40
C GLN A 164 -31.14 21.16 -7.70
N ASN A 165 -31.22 22.04 -6.69
CA ASN A 165 -32.37 22.26 -5.81
C ASN A 165 -32.84 21.01 -5.04
N MET A 166 -31.97 20.01 -4.85
CA MET A 166 -32.24 18.86 -3.98
C MET A 166 -31.66 19.11 -2.57
N PRO A 167 -32.46 18.99 -1.51
CA PRO A 167 -31.97 19.04 -0.14
C PRO A 167 -31.32 17.71 0.26
N PHE A 168 -30.06 17.78 0.68
CA PHE A 168 -29.28 16.69 1.26
C PHE A 168 -29.12 16.94 2.77
N SER A 169 -29.20 15.88 3.57
CA SER A 169 -29.23 15.99 5.04
C SER A 169 -28.38 14.93 5.72
N SER A 170 -27.67 15.31 6.77
CA SER A 170 -26.64 14.51 7.46
C SER A 170 -25.60 13.90 6.51
N SER A 171 -25.21 14.64 5.47
CA SER A 171 -24.14 14.21 4.56
C SER A 171 -22.79 14.24 5.26
N GLU A 172 -21.96 13.23 4.99
CA GLU A 172 -20.63 13.06 5.60
C GLU A 172 -19.51 13.16 4.55
N ALA A 173 -18.37 13.75 4.91
CA ALA A 173 -17.14 13.68 4.12
C ALA A 173 -15.89 13.86 5.00
N TYR A 174 -14.89 13.00 4.82
CA TYR A 174 -13.68 13.00 5.65
C TYR A 174 -12.40 12.93 4.81
N PHE A 175 -11.76 14.07 4.63
CA PHE A 175 -10.49 14.23 3.94
C PHE A 175 -9.33 14.27 4.94
N ASN A 176 -8.26 13.53 4.63
CA ASN A 176 -7.04 13.46 5.43
C ASN A 176 -5.81 13.44 4.51
N THR A 177 -4.94 14.43 4.65
CA THR A 177 -3.63 14.54 4.00
C THR A 177 -2.54 14.40 5.04
N ASN A 178 -1.61 13.47 4.88
CA ASN A 178 -0.61 13.15 5.92
C ASN A 178 0.72 12.77 5.29
N ALA A 179 1.81 13.47 5.63
CA ALA A 179 3.17 13.16 5.22
C ALA A 179 4.12 13.04 6.43
N PHE A 180 4.85 11.93 6.52
CA PHE A 180 5.79 11.67 7.63
C PHE A 180 6.89 10.67 7.29
N ALA A 181 8.05 10.85 7.92
CA ALA A 181 9.11 9.86 7.99
C ALA A 181 9.09 9.11 9.35
N GLU A 182 9.56 7.87 9.34
CA GLU A 182 9.70 7.04 10.54
C GLU A 182 11.04 6.29 10.55
N VAL A 183 11.63 6.19 11.74
CA VAL A 183 12.75 5.30 12.03
C VAL A 183 12.32 4.32 13.12
N GLY A 184 12.25 3.04 12.74
CA GLY A 184 11.80 1.94 13.59
C GLY A 184 12.95 1.05 14.03
N PHE A 185 13.13 0.90 15.35
CA PHE A 185 13.98 -0.15 15.93
C PHE A 185 13.12 -1.37 16.29
N THR A 186 13.46 -2.53 15.71
CA THR A 186 12.76 -3.80 15.94
C THR A 186 13.61 -4.76 16.75
N TYR A 187 13.01 -5.43 17.73
CA TYR A 187 13.56 -6.62 18.37
C TYR A 187 12.56 -7.79 18.26
N ALA A 188 13.05 -8.96 17.87
CA ALA A 188 12.23 -10.17 17.83
C ALA A 188 12.96 -11.40 18.39
N THR A 189 12.19 -12.31 18.97
CA THR A 189 12.69 -13.49 19.67
C THR A 189 11.83 -14.73 19.46
N VAL A 190 12.46 -15.91 19.52
CA VAL A 190 11.80 -17.21 19.62
C VAL A 190 11.39 -17.45 21.07
N LEU A 191 10.10 -17.34 21.36
CA LEU A 191 9.49 -17.54 22.67
C LEU A 191 9.33 -19.03 23.02
N LEU A 192 8.99 -19.87 22.03
CA LEU A 192 8.84 -21.31 22.19
C LEU A 192 9.47 -22.06 21.02
N SER A 193 10.17 -23.15 21.31
CA SER A 193 10.69 -24.09 20.33
C SER A 193 10.69 -25.50 20.91
N GLN A 194 9.55 -26.19 20.79
CA GLN A 194 9.33 -27.53 21.32
C GLN A 194 8.74 -28.42 20.20
N GLU A 195 9.59 -29.24 19.58
CA GLU A 195 9.18 -30.20 18.54
C GLU A 195 8.29 -29.56 17.46
N LYS A 196 7.00 -29.93 17.47
CA LYS A 196 5.96 -29.52 16.52
C LYS A 196 5.35 -28.15 16.79
N ARG A 197 5.77 -27.46 17.87
CA ARG A 197 5.25 -26.16 18.33
C ARG A 197 6.37 -25.12 18.36
N PHE A 198 6.20 -24.03 17.63
CA PHE A 198 7.15 -22.94 17.59
C PHE A 198 6.42 -21.60 17.70
N LEU A 199 6.87 -20.72 18.59
CA LEU A 199 6.27 -19.40 18.83
C LEU A 199 7.33 -18.31 18.79
N LYS A 200 7.02 -17.22 18.10
CA LYS A 200 7.84 -16.01 18.00
C LYS A 200 7.05 -14.81 18.52
N GLY A 201 7.76 -13.85 19.08
CA GLY A 201 7.25 -12.52 19.41
C GLY A 201 8.21 -11.45 18.93
N GLY A 202 7.71 -10.25 18.67
CA GLY A 202 8.51 -9.11 18.28
C GLY A 202 7.81 -7.79 18.57
N ILE A 203 8.60 -6.73 18.67
CA ILE A 203 8.18 -5.37 19.00
C ILE A 203 9.01 -4.39 18.17
N THR A 204 8.35 -3.36 17.61
CA THR A 204 9.00 -2.26 16.90
C THR A 204 8.65 -0.96 17.60
N VAL A 205 9.66 -0.19 18.02
CA VAL A 205 9.48 1.18 18.49
C VAL A 205 9.88 2.13 17.37
N LYS A 206 8.95 2.99 16.95
CA LYS A 206 9.13 3.99 15.89
C LYS A 206 9.26 5.37 16.51
N LYS A 207 10.31 6.12 16.16
CA LYS A 207 10.34 7.58 16.33
C LYS A 207 9.86 8.21 15.01
N LEU A 208 8.94 9.16 15.10
CA LEU A 208 8.23 9.76 13.96
C LEU A 208 8.63 11.22 13.76
N ALA A 209 8.75 11.61 12.51
CA ALA A 209 8.89 12.97 12.00
C ALA A 209 7.73 13.28 11.07
N GLY A 210 6.82 14.15 11.47
CA GLY A 210 5.78 14.68 10.59
C GLY A 210 6.35 15.79 9.72
N LEU A 211 6.14 15.69 8.41
CA LEU A 211 6.45 16.76 7.45
C LEU A 211 5.20 17.62 7.23
N TYR A 212 4.04 17.00 7.09
CA TYR A 212 2.77 17.70 6.87
C TYR A 212 1.57 16.91 7.39
N SER A 213 0.54 17.60 7.85
CA SER A 213 -0.79 17.06 8.14
C SER A 213 -1.85 18.11 7.85
N ALA A 214 -2.85 17.75 7.06
CA ALA A 214 -4.08 18.51 6.92
C ALA A 214 -5.31 17.59 6.92
N HIS A 215 -6.47 18.14 7.26
CA HIS A 215 -7.73 17.41 7.29
C HIS A 215 -8.92 18.35 7.07
N LEU A 216 -10.02 17.80 6.56
CA LEU A 216 -11.33 18.44 6.48
C LEU A 216 -12.38 17.35 6.78
N LEU A 217 -13.08 17.50 7.90
CA LEU A 217 -13.99 16.49 8.45
C LEU A 217 -15.36 17.13 8.65
N GLY A 218 -16.28 16.90 7.70
CA GLY A 218 -17.69 17.23 7.81
C GLY A 218 -18.50 15.98 8.18
N PRO A 219 -18.83 15.74 9.46
CA PRO A 219 -19.54 14.53 9.87
C PRO A 219 -21.06 14.59 9.73
N ASP A 220 -21.60 15.79 9.49
CA ASP A 220 -23.02 16.13 9.60
C ASP A 220 -23.23 17.50 8.93
N VAL A 221 -23.58 17.49 7.65
CA VAL A 221 -23.83 18.68 6.80
C VAL A 221 -25.20 18.55 6.15
N ASP A 222 -26.06 19.54 6.39
CA ASP A 222 -27.34 19.75 5.72
C ASP A 222 -27.16 20.87 4.68
N TYR A 223 -27.44 20.60 3.41
CA TYR A 223 -27.21 21.53 2.31
C TYR A 223 -28.10 21.27 1.08
N GLN A 224 -28.17 22.23 0.17
CA GLN A 224 -28.70 22.05 -1.18
C GLN A 224 -27.81 22.75 -2.20
N LEU A 225 -27.78 22.28 -3.45
CA LEU A 225 -27.22 23.06 -4.55
C LEU A 225 -28.29 24.03 -5.07
N GLY A 226 -27.92 25.28 -5.28
CA GLY A 226 -28.84 26.35 -5.67
C GLY A 226 -28.14 27.44 -6.47
N GLN A 227 -28.71 28.65 -6.43
CA GLN A 227 -28.08 29.84 -6.97
C GLN A 227 -27.92 30.91 -5.90
N THR A 228 -26.83 31.68 -5.98
CA THR A 228 -26.56 32.87 -5.18
C THR A 228 -27.62 33.95 -5.43
N ALA A 229 -27.62 35.01 -4.60
CA ALA A 229 -28.43 36.20 -4.88
C ALA A 229 -28.04 36.94 -6.19
N ALA A 230 -26.86 36.64 -6.77
CA ALA A 230 -26.42 37.16 -8.07
C ALA A 230 -26.70 36.19 -9.24
N GLY A 231 -27.04 34.93 -8.96
CA GLY A 231 -27.41 33.91 -9.96
C GLY A 231 -26.29 32.93 -10.32
N GLU A 232 -25.12 32.99 -9.67
CA GLU A 232 -24.07 31.97 -9.79
C GLU A 232 -24.50 30.65 -9.12
N SER A 233 -23.90 29.52 -9.52
CA SER A 233 -24.12 28.24 -8.85
C SER A 233 -23.43 28.22 -7.46
N ALA A 234 -24.12 27.68 -6.46
CA ALA A 234 -23.58 27.58 -5.10
C ALA A 234 -24.09 26.36 -4.32
N MET A 235 -23.28 25.90 -3.38
CA MET A 235 -23.65 24.99 -2.31
C MET A 235 -24.14 25.80 -1.11
N LEU A 236 -25.46 25.78 -0.89
CA LEU A 236 -26.14 26.49 0.19
C LEU A 236 -26.22 25.57 1.42
N ILE A 237 -25.45 25.88 2.47
CA ILE A 237 -25.36 25.08 3.69
C ILE A 237 -26.32 25.64 4.75
N ASP A 238 -27.44 24.95 4.97
CA ASP A 238 -28.40 25.26 6.02
C ASP A 238 -27.76 25.10 7.41
N GLN A 239 -27.05 24.00 7.63
CA GLN A 239 -26.28 23.73 8.84
C GLN A 239 -25.13 22.76 8.57
N GLY A 240 -23.90 23.13 8.95
CA GLY A 240 -22.73 22.27 8.81
C GLY A 240 -21.84 22.26 10.05
N LYS A 241 -21.33 21.07 10.41
CA LYS A 241 -20.19 20.92 11.34
C LYS A 241 -18.92 20.67 10.53
N ALA A 242 -17.82 21.32 10.90
CA ALA A 242 -16.52 21.05 10.28
C ALA A 242 -15.39 21.05 11.33
N ASP A 243 -14.53 20.04 11.29
CA ASP A 243 -13.18 20.10 11.86
C ASP A 243 -12.19 20.11 10.70
N PHE A 244 -11.44 21.20 10.53
CA PHE A 244 -10.43 21.30 9.48
C PHE A 244 -9.16 21.94 10.01
N GLY A 245 -8.04 21.70 9.33
CA GLY A 245 -6.77 22.31 9.69
C GLY A 245 -5.61 21.80 8.85
N PHE A 246 -4.49 22.49 8.98
CA PHE A 246 -3.23 22.24 8.28
C PHE A 246 -2.03 22.62 9.16
N SER A 247 -0.95 21.86 9.07
CA SER A 247 0.27 22.05 9.86
C SER A 247 1.18 23.18 9.38
N ARG A 248 1.05 23.52 8.09
CA ARG A 248 1.74 24.56 7.29
C ARG A 248 0.78 24.97 6.18
N SER A 249 0.91 26.18 5.61
CA SER A 249 0.17 26.61 4.42
C SER A 249 0.52 25.71 3.22
N GLU A 250 1.73 25.87 2.69
CA GLU A 250 2.20 25.09 1.54
C GLU A 250 2.40 23.59 1.87
N PHE A 251 2.14 22.75 0.86
CA PHE A 251 2.45 21.32 0.85
C PHE A 251 3.58 21.01 -0.14
N ASP A 252 4.71 21.72 -0.01
CA ASP A 252 5.94 21.28 -0.65
C ASP A 252 6.68 20.28 0.25
N ILE A 253 7.31 19.28 -0.37
CA ILE A 253 8.12 18.24 0.26
C ILE A 253 9.25 17.87 -0.71
N GLU A 254 10.42 18.47 -0.51
CA GLU A 254 11.62 18.12 -1.29
C GLU A 254 12.23 16.78 -0.84
N GLU A 255 13.13 16.23 -1.65
CA GLU A 255 13.97 15.09 -1.22
C GLU A 255 14.78 15.42 0.05
N GLN A 256 15.16 16.68 0.24
CA GLN A 256 15.94 17.12 1.41
C GLN A 256 15.11 17.10 2.71
N ASP A 257 13.83 17.49 2.68
CA ASP A 257 12.93 17.38 3.85
C ASP A 257 12.80 15.92 4.31
N VAL A 258 12.69 14.99 3.36
CA VAL A 258 12.58 13.56 3.67
C VAL A 258 13.87 13.02 4.31
N LEU A 259 15.04 13.50 3.88
CA LEU A 259 16.33 13.15 4.48
C LEU A 259 16.51 13.76 5.89
N ASP A 260 16.11 15.02 6.07
CA ASP A 260 16.22 15.73 7.34
C ASP A 260 15.27 15.15 8.39
N ALA A 261 14.04 14.80 7.98
CA ALA A 261 13.04 14.14 8.81
C ALA A 261 13.50 12.76 9.34
N LEU A 262 14.34 12.03 8.62
CA LEU A 262 14.97 10.79 9.11
C LEU A 262 15.99 11.03 10.23
N THR A 263 16.43 12.28 10.43
CA THR A 263 17.36 12.70 11.50
C THR A 263 16.70 13.58 12.57
N TRP A 264 15.42 13.91 12.40
CA TRP A 264 14.66 14.90 13.19
C TRP A 264 15.26 16.31 13.20
N ARG A 265 15.84 16.70 12.06
CA ARG A 265 16.16 18.10 11.76
C ARG A 265 14.93 18.77 11.12
N ASP A 266 14.61 19.97 11.59
CA ASP A 266 13.61 20.91 11.04
C ASP A 266 12.19 20.33 10.79
N THR A 267 11.83 19.30 11.56
CA THR A 267 10.53 18.60 11.47
C THR A 267 9.40 19.37 12.17
N PRO A 268 8.32 19.79 11.47
CA PRO A 268 7.20 20.53 12.06
C PRO A 268 6.30 19.67 12.96
N GLY A 269 6.28 18.35 12.76
CA GLY A 269 5.60 17.41 13.63
C GLY A 269 6.58 16.39 14.22
N THR A 270 6.37 15.99 15.47
CA THR A 270 7.09 14.81 16.01
C THR A 270 6.16 13.86 16.75
N GLY A 271 6.54 12.59 16.76
CA GLY A 271 5.70 11.56 17.38
C GLY A 271 6.46 10.30 17.78
N TRP A 272 5.68 9.31 18.21
CA TRP A 272 6.12 7.95 18.51
C TRP A 272 5.07 6.95 18.02
N GLY A 273 5.54 5.79 17.57
CA GLY A 273 4.72 4.68 17.13
C GLY A 273 5.20 3.34 17.69
N LEU A 274 4.31 2.36 17.75
CA LEU A 274 4.56 1.03 18.28
C LEU A 274 3.89 -0.04 17.41
N ASP A 275 4.66 -1.06 17.05
CA ASP A 275 4.15 -2.31 16.49
C ASP A 275 4.41 -3.46 17.47
N ILE A 276 3.46 -4.38 17.60
CA ILE A 276 3.62 -5.64 18.36
C ILE A 276 3.19 -6.80 17.47
N GLY A 277 3.98 -7.87 17.42
CA GLY A 277 3.69 -9.05 16.60
C GLY A 277 4.00 -10.37 17.30
N PHE A 278 3.19 -11.38 16.98
CA PHE A 278 3.39 -12.78 17.36
C PHE A 278 3.23 -13.68 16.13
N THR A 279 3.95 -14.80 16.10
CA THR A 279 3.81 -15.84 15.07
C THR A 279 3.91 -17.23 15.69
N TYR A 280 2.86 -18.03 15.54
CA TYR A 280 2.88 -19.47 15.80
C TYR A 280 3.15 -20.25 14.51
N GLU A 281 3.94 -21.31 14.59
CA GLU A 281 4.20 -22.25 13.50
C GLU A 281 4.02 -23.68 14.01
N HIS A 282 3.21 -24.47 13.30
CA HIS A 282 3.12 -25.91 13.50
C HIS A 282 4.08 -26.65 12.58
N ARG A 283 5.02 -27.40 13.16
CA ARG A 283 6.17 -28.01 12.48
C ARG A 283 6.17 -29.54 12.63
N PRO A 284 5.22 -30.28 12.01
CA PRO A 284 5.07 -31.73 12.25
C PRO A 284 6.36 -32.50 11.95
N ASP A 285 7.06 -32.11 10.90
CA ASP A 285 8.25 -32.77 10.34
C ASP A 285 9.56 -32.22 10.95
N TYR A 286 9.54 -31.68 12.18
CA TYR A 286 10.67 -30.93 12.76
C TYR A 286 12.02 -31.67 12.75
N ALA A 287 12.00 -33.00 12.90
CA ALA A 287 13.19 -33.86 12.89
C ALA A 287 13.96 -33.81 11.55
N ASP A 288 13.26 -33.71 10.42
CA ASP A 288 13.86 -33.63 9.08
C ASP A 288 14.78 -32.41 8.92
N TYR A 289 14.59 -31.39 9.76
CA TYR A 289 15.36 -30.14 9.73
C TYR A 289 16.52 -30.11 10.73
N GLN A 290 16.66 -31.10 11.61
CA GLN A 290 17.81 -31.23 12.51
C GLN A 290 19.05 -31.75 11.76
N TYR A 291 20.24 -31.33 12.20
CA TYR A 291 21.54 -31.89 11.83
C TYR A 291 22.56 -31.64 12.94
N THR A 292 23.51 -32.56 13.13
CA THR A 292 24.62 -32.38 14.06
C THR A 292 25.77 -31.64 13.38
N LEU A 293 26.32 -30.61 14.03
CA LEU A 293 27.53 -29.91 13.62
C LEU A 293 28.44 -29.73 14.84
N ASN A 294 29.67 -30.26 14.76
CA ASN A 294 30.67 -30.22 15.84
C ASN A 294 30.18 -30.82 17.17
N GLY A 295 29.26 -31.80 17.13
CA GLY A 295 28.64 -32.41 18.31
C GLY A 295 27.35 -31.74 18.78
N GLU A 296 27.05 -30.52 18.32
CA GLU A 296 25.82 -29.79 18.67
C GLU A 296 24.70 -30.10 17.67
N GLU A 297 23.47 -30.36 18.14
CA GLU A 297 22.29 -30.34 17.25
C GLU A 297 21.92 -28.93 16.84
N LYS A 298 21.62 -28.74 15.54
CA LYS A 298 21.20 -27.47 14.96
C LYS A 298 20.05 -27.71 13.98
N THR A 299 19.08 -26.80 13.96
CA THR A 299 18.00 -26.79 12.98
C THR A 299 18.44 -26.02 11.74
N ASP A 300 18.16 -26.48 10.51
CA ASP A 300 18.43 -25.67 9.33
C ASP A 300 17.51 -24.43 9.34
N ALA A 301 18.14 -23.26 9.23
CA ALA A 301 17.47 -21.97 9.25
C ALA A 301 17.06 -21.52 7.84
N GLY A 302 17.61 -22.12 6.78
CA GLY A 302 17.40 -21.71 5.39
C GLY A 302 16.26 -22.44 4.66
N GLU A 303 15.63 -23.43 5.29
CA GLU A 303 14.48 -24.16 4.76
C GLU A 303 13.22 -23.84 5.58
N ASN A 304 12.05 -23.85 4.92
CA ASN A 304 10.77 -23.65 5.60
C ASN A 304 10.36 -24.91 6.36
N LYS A 305 9.87 -24.73 7.59
CA LYS A 305 9.71 -25.81 8.58
C LYS A 305 8.26 -26.09 8.97
N TYR A 306 7.34 -25.17 8.71
CA TYR A 306 5.94 -25.27 9.12
C TYR A 306 5.07 -25.98 8.07
N LYS A 307 4.03 -26.66 8.55
CA LYS A 307 2.89 -27.08 7.73
C LYS A 307 1.82 -25.97 7.65
N TYR A 308 1.62 -25.24 8.74
CA TYR A 308 0.88 -23.96 8.75
C TYR A 308 1.50 -22.97 9.75
N ARG A 309 1.30 -21.67 9.47
CA ARG A 309 1.76 -20.53 10.26
C ARG A 309 0.56 -19.61 10.53
N ILE A 310 0.45 -19.11 11.76
CA ILE A 310 -0.51 -18.08 12.18
C ILE A 310 0.28 -16.90 12.73
N GLY A 311 0.23 -15.76 12.06
CA GLY A 311 0.75 -14.48 12.53
C GLY A 311 -0.38 -13.56 12.97
N LEU A 312 -0.18 -12.86 14.09
CA LEU A 312 -1.06 -11.80 14.58
C LEU A 312 -0.20 -10.59 14.95
N SER A 313 -0.62 -9.40 14.55
CA SER A 313 0.11 -8.15 14.84
C SER A 313 -0.85 -6.98 14.98
N LEU A 314 -0.50 -6.08 15.88
CA LEU A 314 -1.08 -4.75 16.00
C LEU A 314 0.00 -3.76 15.52
N LEU A 315 -0.31 -3.02 14.47
CA LEU A 315 0.62 -2.18 13.73
C LEU A 315 0.26 -0.70 13.91
N ASP A 316 1.25 0.17 13.83
CA ASP A 316 1.09 1.63 13.74
C ASP A 316 0.25 2.24 14.90
N VAL A 317 0.46 1.76 16.13
CA VAL A 317 -0.14 2.36 17.33
C VAL A 317 0.66 3.61 17.70
N GLY A 318 0.12 4.79 17.45
CA GLY A 318 0.82 6.04 17.75
C GLY A 318 0.13 7.29 17.22
N ALA A 319 0.83 8.41 17.34
CA ALA A 319 0.41 9.71 16.82
C ALA A 319 1.62 10.62 16.59
N ILE A 320 1.42 11.63 15.75
CA ILE A 320 2.32 12.77 15.51
C ILE A 320 1.59 14.02 16.00
N THR A 321 2.27 14.85 16.79
CA THR A 321 1.77 16.16 17.20
C THR A 321 2.54 17.24 16.43
N TYR A 322 1.79 18.17 15.84
CA TYR A 322 2.24 19.43 15.25
C TYR A 322 1.70 20.54 16.15
N ASN A 323 2.58 21.40 16.67
CA ASN A 323 2.22 22.37 17.71
C ASN A 323 2.96 23.72 17.57
N ASP A 324 3.36 24.07 16.34
CA ASP A 324 3.94 25.37 15.99
C ASP A 324 2.82 26.44 15.98
N PRO A 325 2.87 27.47 16.85
CA PRO A 325 1.83 28.49 16.94
C PRO A 325 1.89 29.56 15.83
N GLU A 326 2.92 29.57 15.00
CA GLU A 326 3.02 30.46 13.83
C GLU A 326 2.47 29.74 12.58
N GLN A 327 2.70 28.43 12.46
CA GLN A 327 2.31 27.61 11.31
C GLN A 327 0.94 26.91 11.45
N VAL A 328 0.67 26.23 12.56
CA VAL A 328 -0.51 25.34 12.68
C VAL A 328 -1.81 26.13 12.69
N ARG A 329 -2.71 25.82 11.75
CA ARG A 329 -4.12 26.27 11.71
C ARG A 329 -5.03 25.08 11.94
N ARG A 330 -5.99 25.19 12.85
CA ARG A 330 -7.09 24.22 12.98
C ARG A 330 -8.32 24.91 13.57
N TYR A 331 -9.49 24.54 13.07
CA TYR A 331 -10.79 25.05 13.51
C TYR A 331 -11.73 23.87 13.71
N ASN A 332 -12.54 23.92 14.77
CA ASN A 332 -13.65 23.02 15.00
C ASN A 332 -14.88 23.89 15.19
N ILE A 333 -15.73 23.95 14.16
CA ILE A 333 -16.75 24.98 13.97
C ILE A 333 -18.11 24.37 13.66
N THR A 334 -19.13 25.20 13.82
CA THR A 334 -20.46 25.00 13.23
C THR A 334 -20.84 26.29 12.52
N ARG A 335 -21.43 26.16 11.33
CA ARG A 335 -21.95 27.26 10.51
C ARG A 335 -23.39 26.96 10.11
N GLN A 336 -24.16 28.01 9.81
CA GLN A 336 -25.58 27.94 9.44
C GLN A 336 -25.90 29.06 8.45
N ASN A 337 -26.65 28.76 7.39
CA ASN A 337 -26.96 29.69 6.30
C ASN A 337 -25.68 30.22 5.61
N LEU A 338 -24.71 29.34 5.35
CA LEU A 338 -23.46 29.67 4.66
C LEU A 338 -23.60 29.39 3.16
N GLU A 339 -23.17 30.33 2.32
CA GLU A 339 -23.19 30.25 0.86
C GLU A 339 -21.76 29.97 0.36
N LEU A 340 -21.55 28.84 -0.32
CA LEU A 340 -20.26 28.47 -0.94
C LEU A 340 -20.42 28.46 -2.46
N ASN A 341 -19.85 29.43 -3.15
CA ASN A 341 -19.97 29.57 -4.60
C ASN A 341 -19.08 28.56 -5.36
N ASP A 342 -19.41 28.28 -6.62
CA ASP A 342 -18.57 27.44 -7.50
C ASP A 342 -17.15 28.03 -7.69
N ASP A 343 -17.05 29.36 -7.84
CA ASP A 343 -15.80 30.09 -8.06
C ASP A 343 -14.84 30.05 -6.85
N THR A 344 -15.37 29.81 -5.64
CA THR A 344 -14.60 29.80 -4.39
C THR A 344 -13.56 28.68 -4.35
N PHE A 345 -13.73 27.63 -5.17
CA PHE A 345 -12.79 26.52 -5.31
C PHE A 345 -12.32 26.29 -6.76
N GLU A 346 -12.70 27.17 -7.70
CA GLU A 346 -12.19 27.15 -9.08
C GLU A 346 -10.73 27.65 -9.10
N ASP A 347 -9.88 26.99 -9.90
CA ASP A 347 -8.42 27.24 -10.00
C ASP A 347 -7.64 27.25 -8.65
N VAL A 348 -8.20 26.76 -7.55
CA VAL A 348 -7.54 26.73 -6.23
C VAL A 348 -6.49 25.61 -6.14
N ASP A 349 -5.24 25.98 -6.33
CA ASP A 349 -4.08 25.12 -6.05
C ASP A 349 -4.06 24.59 -4.61
N PHE A 350 -3.51 23.38 -4.43
CA PHE A 350 -3.50 22.68 -3.14
C PHE A 350 -2.76 23.44 -2.01
N GLU A 351 -1.84 24.34 -2.36
CA GLU A 351 -1.15 25.25 -1.42
C GLU A 351 -2.08 26.35 -0.88
N ASN A 352 -3.03 26.82 -1.69
CA ASN A 352 -3.97 27.89 -1.34
C ASN A 352 -5.26 27.36 -0.68
N LEU A 353 -5.58 26.08 -0.86
CA LEU A 353 -6.76 25.42 -0.27
C LEU A 353 -6.90 25.63 1.25
N GLY A 354 -5.78 25.74 1.99
CA GLY A 354 -5.79 26.06 3.41
C GLY A 354 -6.41 27.44 3.70
N PRO A 355 -5.80 28.54 3.25
CA PRO A 355 -6.38 29.88 3.27
C PRO A 355 -7.79 29.99 2.68
N THR A 356 -8.07 29.35 1.53
CA THR A 356 -9.42 29.34 0.93
C THR A 356 -10.45 28.76 1.90
N LEU A 357 -10.14 27.67 2.61
CA LEU A 357 -11.04 27.11 3.63
C LEU A 357 -11.15 27.99 4.90
N GLU A 358 -10.16 28.83 5.22
CA GLU A 358 -10.30 29.82 6.28
C GLU A 358 -11.30 30.93 5.89
N GLU A 359 -11.24 31.42 4.65
CA GLU A 359 -12.15 32.44 4.13
C GLU A 359 -13.57 31.90 3.88
N ALA A 360 -13.69 30.81 3.11
CA ALA A 360 -14.96 30.19 2.72
C ALA A 360 -15.80 29.68 3.90
N LEU A 361 -15.16 29.31 5.03
CA LEU A 361 -15.85 28.89 6.25
C LEU A 361 -15.98 30.01 7.31
N GLU A 362 -15.72 31.26 6.92
CA GLU A 362 -15.81 32.47 7.75
C GLU A 362 -15.08 32.32 9.11
N VAL A 363 -13.86 31.76 9.14
CA VAL A 363 -13.21 31.46 10.44
C VAL A 363 -12.54 32.68 11.05
N THR A 364 -12.71 32.84 12.37
CA THR A 364 -12.12 33.95 13.11
C THR A 364 -10.83 33.54 13.82
N PRO A 365 -9.86 34.46 14.03
CA PRO A 365 -8.65 34.19 14.81
C PRO A 365 -8.90 33.72 16.26
N GLY A 366 -10.11 33.92 16.80
CA GLY A 366 -10.52 33.44 18.12
C GLY A 366 -10.98 31.97 18.16
N GLU A 367 -11.34 31.39 17.00
CA GLU A 367 -11.69 29.97 16.86
C GLU A 367 -10.44 29.09 16.60
N ARG A 368 -9.30 29.72 16.29
CA ARG A 368 -8.05 29.04 15.90
C ARG A 368 -7.45 28.23 17.05
N GLN A 369 -7.24 26.94 16.78
CA GLN A 369 -6.40 26.03 17.55
C GLN A 369 -5.01 25.92 16.91
N THR A 370 -3.97 25.75 17.73
CA THR A 370 -2.57 25.64 17.31
C THR A 370 -1.96 24.26 17.57
N GLU A 371 -2.78 23.21 17.73
CA GLU A 371 -2.32 21.81 17.81
C GLU A 371 -3.12 20.93 16.85
N ILE A 372 -2.40 20.20 15.98
CA ILE A 372 -2.93 19.07 15.22
C ILE A 372 -2.25 17.79 15.72
N LYS A 373 -3.05 16.78 16.05
CA LYS A 373 -2.56 15.49 16.54
C LYS A 373 -3.03 14.36 15.64
N SER A 374 -2.30 14.15 14.55
CA SER A 374 -2.62 13.10 13.60
C SER A 374 -2.29 11.71 14.14
N GLY A 375 -3.25 10.79 13.99
CA GLY A 375 -3.06 9.38 14.30
C GLY A 375 -2.25 8.64 13.23
N LEU A 376 -1.31 7.79 13.66
CA LEU A 376 -0.75 6.75 12.80
C LEU A 376 -1.85 5.79 12.28
N PRO A 377 -1.68 5.13 11.13
CA PRO A 377 -2.73 4.32 10.49
C PRO A 377 -2.90 2.94 11.14
N THR A 378 -3.31 2.96 12.41
CA THR A 378 -3.35 1.80 13.31
C THR A 378 -4.24 0.69 12.77
N ALA A 379 -3.68 -0.52 12.65
CA ALA A 379 -4.38 -1.67 12.09
C ALA A 379 -4.07 -2.97 12.83
N LEU A 380 -5.06 -3.84 12.90
CA LEU A 380 -4.87 -5.26 13.25
C LEU A 380 -4.55 -6.04 11.98
N HIS A 381 -3.53 -6.87 12.00
CA HIS A 381 -3.15 -7.73 10.88
C HIS A 381 -3.05 -9.20 11.34
N LEU A 382 -3.91 -10.04 10.78
CA LEU A 382 -3.97 -11.49 10.96
C LEU A 382 -3.51 -12.18 9.67
N ASN A 383 -2.66 -13.19 9.75
CA ASN A 383 -2.02 -13.82 8.60
C ASN A 383 -1.93 -15.34 8.81
N PHE A 384 -2.56 -16.11 7.94
CA PHE A 384 -2.48 -17.57 7.89
C PHE A 384 -1.73 -18.01 6.63
N ASP A 385 -0.67 -18.80 6.78
CA ASP A 385 0.11 -19.31 5.64
C ASP A 385 0.20 -20.84 5.71
N TYR A 386 -0.39 -21.52 4.73
CA TYR A 386 -0.47 -22.98 4.67
C TYR A 386 0.48 -23.53 3.60
N ARG A 387 1.34 -24.49 3.99
CA ARG A 387 2.28 -25.15 3.09
C ARG A 387 1.62 -26.34 2.40
N LEU A 388 1.23 -26.19 1.13
CA LEU A 388 0.73 -27.30 0.31
C LEU A 388 1.86 -28.30 0.00
N SER A 389 2.98 -27.80 -0.53
CA SER A 389 4.15 -28.60 -0.92
C SER A 389 5.48 -27.94 -0.49
N ARG A 390 6.63 -28.49 -0.89
CA ARG A 390 7.94 -27.87 -0.61
C ARG A 390 8.12 -26.46 -1.23
N ARG A 391 7.30 -26.08 -2.22
CA ARG A 391 7.33 -24.77 -2.89
C ARG A 391 5.96 -24.11 -3.08
N LEU A 392 4.85 -24.81 -2.88
CA LEU A 392 3.51 -24.25 -3.03
C LEU A 392 2.92 -23.91 -1.66
N PHE A 393 2.44 -22.69 -1.54
CA PHE A 393 1.83 -22.12 -0.35
C PHE A 393 0.51 -21.45 -0.73
N VAL A 394 -0.41 -21.35 0.23
CA VAL A 394 -1.57 -20.45 0.14
C VAL A 394 -1.53 -19.57 1.38
N ASN A 395 -1.50 -18.26 1.16
CA ASN A 395 -1.63 -17.26 2.20
C ASN A 395 -3.08 -16.79 2.29
N THR A 396 -3.53 -16.43 3.49
CA THR A 396 -4.79 -15.75 3.74
C THR A 396 -4.54 -14.68 4.79
N ALA A 397 -4.76 -13.41 4.46
CA ALA A 397 -4.51 -12.31 5.38
C ALA A 397 -5.73 -11.41 5.54
N VAL A 398 -5.92 -10.89 6.76
CA VAL A 398 -6.89 -9.85 7.07
C VAL A 398 -6.14 -8.68 7.68
N LEU A 399 -6.20 -7.54 7.03
CA LEU A 399 -5.84 -6.25 7.63
C LEU A 399 -7.15 -5.52 7.96
N HIS A 400 -7.31 -5.09 9.20
CA HIS A 400 -8.49 -4.39 9.68
C HIS A 400 -8.07 -3.05 10.30
N ASN A 401 -8.54 -1.96 9.72
CA ASN A 401 -8.23 -0.61 10.20
C ASN A 401 -8.94 -0.33 11.52
N LEU A 402 -8.21 0.17 12.52
CA LEU A 402 -8.72 0.47 13.87
C LEU A 402 -8.97 1.97 14.11
N ARG A 403 -8.79 2.83 13.10
CA ARG A 403 -9.16 4.25 13.16
C ARG A 403 -10.64 4.46 12.85
N ALA A 404 -11.30 5.31 13.63
CA ALA A 404 -12.67 5.76 13.40
C ALA A 404 -12.82 6.48 12.05
N LYS A 405 -14.06 6.72 11.59
CA LYS A 405 -14.31 7.27 10.25
C LYS A 405 -13.84 8.74 10.13
N ASP A 406 -14.02 9.44 11.23
CA ASP A 406 -13.87 10.85 11.58
C ASP A 406 -12.53 11.16 12.28
N ALA A 407 -11.58 10.23 12.27
CA ALA A 407 -10.27 10.46 12.88
C ALA A 407 -9.41 11.40 12.02
N VAL A 408 -8.80 12.41 12.65
CA VAL A 408 -7.61 13.10 12.12
C VAL A 408 -6.45 12.10 12.14
N ALA A 409 -6.30 11.35 11.05
CA ALA A 409 -5.36 10.24 10.91
C ALA A 409 -5.29 9.78 9.46
N MET A 410 -4.10 9.38 9.00
CA MET A 410 -4.03 8.46 7.85
C MET A 410 -4.71 7.15 8.22
N ARG A 411 -5.52 6.57 7.34
CA ARG A 411 -6.23 5.29 7.55
C ARG A 411 -5.63 4.19 6.69
N GLN A 412 -5.85 2.93 7.06
CA GLN A 412 -5.64 1.79 6.15
C GLN A 412 -6.98 1.38 5.52
N PHE A 413 -6.94 0.81 4.31
CA PHE A 413 -8.09 0.06 3.80
C PHE A 413 -8.18 -1.30 4.48
N SER A 414 -9.33 -1.60 5.08
CA SER A 414 -9.58 -2.96 5.59
C SER A 414 -9.68 -3.93 4.40
N THR A 415 -8.83 -4.96 4.42
CA THR A 415 -8.61 -5.90 3.31
C THR A 415 -8.67 -7.35 3.79
N LEU A 416 -9.19 -8.24 2.95
CA LEU A 416 -9.17 -9.70 3.11
C LEU A 416 -8.58 -10.30 1.84
N SER A 417 -7.44 -10.97 1.93
CA SER A 417 -6.74 -11.57 0.79
C SER A 417 -6.61 -13.09 0.89
N VAL A 418 -6.54 -13.73 -0.27
CA VAL A 418 -6.07 -15.11 -0.47
C VAL A 418 -5.02 -15.09 -1.58
N ALA A 419 -3.78 -15.43 -1.26
CA ALA A 419 -2.65 -15.40 -2.20
C ALA A 419 -2.02 -16.80 -2.34
N PRO A 420 -2.41 -17.61 -3.34
CA PRO A 420 -1.57 -18.71 -3.80
C PRO A 420 -0.17 -18.20 -4.19
N ARG A 421 0.87 -18.93 -3.77
CA ARG A 421 2.27 -18.53 -3.90
C ARG A 421 3.18 -19.72 -4.22
N PHE A 422 3.94 -19.61 -5.29
CA PHE A 422 5.11 -20.44 -5.55
C PHE A 422 6.33 -19.77 -4.92
N GLU A 423 6.98 -20.40 -3.94
CA GLU A 423 8.10 -19.83 -3.19
C GLU A 423 9.38 -20.66 -3.33
N GLY A 424 10.48 -19.98 -3.61
CA GLY A 424 11.83 -20.51 -3.58
C GLY A 424 12.87 -19.45 -3.23
N ARG A 425 14.10 -19.88 -2.95
CA ARG A 425 15.17 -18.97 -2.47
C ARG A 425 15.50 -17.84 -3.46
N LYS A 426 15.52 -18.14 -4.77
CA LYS A 426 15.83 -17.18 -5.86
C LYS A 426 14.63 -16.65 -6.62
N LEU A 427 13.54 -17.41 -6.70
CA LEU A 427 12.34 -17.08 -7.46
C LEU A 427 11.15 -17.31 -6.54
N GLU A 428 10.25 -16.34 -6.45
CA GLU A 428 8.97 -16.44 -5.78
C GLU A 428 7.94 -15.65 -6.58
N LEU A 429 6.75 -16.20 -6.72
CA LEU A 429 5.65 -15.67 -7.52
C LEU A 429 4.35 -15.85 -6.74
N ALA A 430 3.61 -14.78 -6.50
CA ALA A 430 2.33 -14.79 -5.78
C ALA A 430 1.23 -14.14 -6.62
N LEU A 431 -0.02 -14.62 -6.48
CA LEU A 431 -1.20 -14.05 -7.13
C LEU A 431 -2.25 -13.71 -6.06
N PRO A 432 -2.15 -12.57 -5.36
CA PRO A 432 -3.14 -12.14 -4.38
C PRO A 432 -4.50 -11.83 -5.04
N ILE A 433 -5.55 -12.54 -4.61
CA ILE A 433 -6.95 -12.18 -4.85
C ILE A 433 -7.48 -11.60 -3.54
N TYR A 434 -8.10 -10.43 -3.54
CA TYR A 434 -8.51 -9.78 -2.29
C TYR A 434 -9.70 -8.84 -2.42
N LEU A 435 -10.44 -8.71 -1.33
CA LEU A 435 -11.43 -7.67 -1.13
C LEU A 435 -10.76 -6.46 -0.45
N THR A 436 -11.00 -5.26 -0.99
CA THR A 436 -10.50 -3.97 -0.49
C THR A 436 -11.64 -3.00 -0.21
N ASN A 437 -11.32 -1.78 0.21
CA ASN A 437 -12.26 -0.68 0.43
C ASN A 437 -13.35 -1.08 1.45
N ASN A 438 -12.89 -1.63 2.58
CA ASN A 438 -13.72 -2.25 3.62
C ASN A 438 -14.51 -3.47 3.10
N TYR A 439 -13.77 -4.38 2.46
CA TYR A 439 -14.25 -5.68 1.96
C TYR A 439 -15.33 -5.61 0.86
N ARG A 440 -15.42 -4.49 0.12
CA ARG A 440 -16.41 -4.25 -0.95
C ARG A 440 -15.92 -4.60 -2.35
N ASP A 441 -14.72 -4.14 -2.71
CA ASP A 441 -14.21 -4.20 -4.08
C ASP A 441 -13.24 -5.39 -4.26
N LEU A 442 -13.44 -6.22 -5.29
CA LEU A 442 -12.61 -7.40 -5.57
C LEU A 442 -11.49 -7.06 -6.55
N ASN A 443 -10.25 -7.19 -6.10
CA ASN A 443 -9.04 -6.97 -6.89
C ASN A 443 -8.25 -8.28 -7.05
N VAL A 444 -7.43 -8.33 -8.12
CA VAL A 444 -6.46 -9.39 -8.38
C VAL A 444 -5.12 -8.76 -8.75
N GLY A 445 -4.05 -9.23 -8.11
CA GLY A 445 -2.69 -8.78 -8.31
C GLY A 445 -1.70 -9.91 -8.62
N ALA A 446 -0.46 -9.52 -8.88
CA ALA A 446 0.68 -10.41 -9.06
C ALA A 446 1.95 -9.84 -8.42
N MET A 447 2.80 -10.72 -7.89
CA MET A 447 4.13 -10.36 -7.36
C MET A 447 5.18 -11.32 -7.90
N LEU A 448 6.34 -10.79 -8.28
CA LEU A 448 7.52 -11.52 -8.72
C LEU A 448 8.76 -11.07 -7.93
N ARG A 449 9.41 -12.00 -7.23
CA ARG A 449 10.71 -11.76 -6.58
C ARG A 449 11.82 -12.54 -7.28
N LEU A 450 12.75 -11.81 -7.89
CA LEU A 450 13.98 -12.30 -8.51
C LEU A 450 15.18 -12.05 -7.59
N GLY A 451 15.30 -12.90 -6.57
CA GLY A 451 16.40 -12.88 -5.60
C GLY A 451 16.36 -11.66 -4.71
N ALA A 452 17.03 -10.59 -5.15
CA ALA A 452 17.15 -9.30 -4.46
C ALA A 452 16.12 -8.26 -4.95
N LEU A 453 15.65 -8.38 -6.20
CA LEU A 453 14.59 -7.55 -6.76
C LEU A 453 13.21 -8.15 -6.42
N VAL A 454 12.28 -7.31 -6.01
CA VAL A 454 10.83 -7.56 -6.02
C VAL A 454 10.21 -6.58 -7.00
N VAL A 455 9.24 -7.03 -7.79
CA VAL A 455 8.27 -6.19 -8.50
C VAL A 455 6.87 -6.81 -8.30
N GLY A 456 5.83 -6.01 -8.28
CA GLY A 456 4.45 -6.48 -8.22
C GLY A 456 3.43 -5.39 -8.53
N SER A 457 2.17 -5.80 -8.55
CA SER A 457 0.99 -4.97 -8.63
C SER A 457 -0.08 -5.67 -7.83
N ASP A 458 -0.67 -5.04 -6.82
CA ASP A 458 -1.82 -5.64 -6.16
C ASP A 458 -3.12 -5.40 -6.98
N ASN A 459 -3.22 -4.36 -7.81
CA ASN A 459 -4.38 -4.15 -8.71
C ASN A 459 -4.06 -4.34 -10.20
N LEU A 460 -3.61 -5.55 -10.57
CA LEU A 460 -3.24 -5.88 -11.95
C LEU A 460 -4.45 -5.91 -12.89
N ALA A 461 -5.64 -6.26 -12.37
CA ALA A 461 -6.89 -6.23 -13.15
C ALA A 461 -7.20 -4.82 -13.69
N ALA A 462 -6.92 -3.77 -12.92
CA ALA A 462 -7.09 -2.38 -13.35
C ALA A 462 -6.13 -1.96 -14.49
N MET A 463 -5.04 -2.69 -14.72
CA MET A 463 -4.06 -2.40 -15.78
C MET A 463 -4.27 -3.24 -17.04
N LEU A 464 -4.73 -4.50 -16.90
CA LEU A 464 -4.78 -5.46 -18.01
C LEU A 464 -6.18 -5.74 -18.58
N ALA A 465 -7.25 -5.44 -17.85
CA ALA A 465 -8.58 -5.99 -18.17
C ALA A 465 -9.64 -4.96 -18.61
N GLY A 466 -9.32 -3.65 -18.64
CA GLY A 466 -10.25 -2.57 -19.02
C GLY A 466 -11.48 -2.42 -18.10
N SER A 467 -11.60 -3.25 -17.06
CA SER A 467 -12.89 -3.51 -16.41
C SER A 467 -13.01 -2.84 -15.03
N LYS A 468 -13.87 -1.83 -14.92
CA LYS A 468 -14.30 -1.20 -13.65
C LYS A 468 -13.14 -0.79 -12.74
N ALA A 469 -12.08 -0.29 -13.37
CA ALA A 469 -10.74 -0.25 -12.80
C ALA A 469 -10.58 0.74 -11.63
N VAL A 470 -10.49 0.22 -10.40
CA VAL A 470 -10.30 1.00 -9.15
C VAL A 470 -8.82 1.41 -8.95
N GLY A 471 -8.21 2.00 -9.98
CA GLY A 471 -6.89 2.66 -9.97
C GLY A 471 -5.65 1.73 -9.89
N PRO A 472 -4.47 2.21 -10.37
CA PRO A 472 -3.23 1.44 -10.34
C PRO A 472 -2.63 1.30 -8.94
N ASP A 473 -2.19 0.08 -8.63
CA ASP A 473 -1.42 -0.28 -7.44
C ASP A 473 -0.21 -1.11 -7.89
N LEU A 474 1.01 -0.68 -7.54
CA LEU A 474 2.29 -1.19 -8.07
C LEU A 474 3.32 -1.30 -6.95
N TYR A 475 4.37 -2.11 -7.08
CA TYR A 475 5.57 -1.95 -6.26
C TYR A 475 6.85 -2.53 -6.83
N MET A 476 7.97 -1.95 -6.42
CA MET A 476 9.30 -2.48 -6.69
C MET A 476 10.28 -2.21 -5.54
N GLY A 477 11.21 -3.14 -5.30
CA GLY A 477 12.22 -2.93 -4.28
C GLY A 477 13.45 -3.81 -4.45
N PHE A 478 14.60 -3.23 -4.12
CA PHE A 478 15.89 -3.89 -4.19
C PHE A 478 16.48 -4.09 -2.79
N GLY A 479 16.77 -5.34 -2.43
CA GLY A 479 17.38 -5.67 -1.14
C GLY A 479 18.15 -6.99 -1.14
N ILE A 480 19.35 -6.98 -0.55
CA ILE A 480 20.30 -8.09 -0.57
C ILE A 480 20.22 -8.87 0.74
N GLY A 481 19.96 -10.18 0.65
CA GLY A 481 19.91 -11.10 1.80
C GLY A 481 21.04 -12.13 1.79
N ILE A 482 21.78 -12.23 2.91
CA ILE A 482 22.74 -13.29 3.18
C ILE A 482 22.01 -14.43 3.91
N GLY A 483 21.71 -15.52 3.20
CA GLY A 483 20.91 -16.63 3.73
C GLY A 483 21.57 -17.39 4.90
N THR A 484 20.81 -17.74 5.94
CA THR A 484 21.31 -18.45 7.14
C THR A 484 21.65 -19.93 6.92
N GLY A 485 21.06 -20.59 5.92
CA GLY A 485 21.01 -22.06 5.87
C GLY A 485 21.41 -22.73 4.55
N GLY A 486 21.33 -24.06 4.54
CA GLY A 486 22.01 -24.92 3.57
C GLY A 486 23.36 -25.46 4.06
N GLN A 487 23.65 -25.37 5.36
CA GLN A 487 24.79 -26.08 5.97
C GLN A 487 24.54 -27.60 5.96
N LYS A 488 23.31 -28.05 6.29
CA LYS A 488 22.91 -29.46 6.20
C LYS A 488 23.19 -30.03 4.81
N ARG A 489 22.68 -29.37 3.76
CA ARG A 489 22.92 -29.79 2.38
C ARG A 489 24.42 -29.82 1.99
N LYS A 490 25.23 -28.87 2.46
CA LYS A 490 26.69 -28.89 2.26
C LYS A 490 27.38 -30.05 2.98
N LEU A 491 26.88 -30.47 4.14
CA LEU A 491 27.37 -31.66 4.87
C LEU A 491 26.96 -32.95 4.16
N GLU A 492 25.71 -33.05 3.69
CA GLU A 492 25.20 -34.18 2.89
C GLU A 492 25.96 -34.33 1.57
N GLU A 493 26.15 -33.23 0.82
CA GLU A 493 26.97 -33.20 -0.39
C GLU A 493 28.42 -33.66 -0.13
N ARG A 494 29.01 -33.29 1.02
CA ARG A 494 30.35 -33.75 1.45
C ARG A 494 30.35 -35.24 1.83
N ALA A 495 29.34 -35.72 2.55
CA ALA A 495 29.20 -37.11 2.95
C ALA A 495 29.02 -38.03 1.73
N GLN A 496 28.17 -37.67 0.78
CA GLN A 496 27.99 -38.39 -0.49
C GLN A 496 29.28 -38.40 -1.33
N LYS A 497 30.01 -37.27 -1.40
CA LYS A 497 31.32 -37.19 -2.08
C LYS A 497 32.38 -38.06 -1.40
N LYS A 498 32.36 -38.18 -0.06
CA LYS A 498 33.22 -39.11 0.70
C LYS A 498 32.85 -40.55 0.41
N ALA A 499 31.58 -40.94 0.56
CA ALA A 499 31.11 -42.30 0.29
C ALA A 499 31.47 -42.78 -1.12
N LYS A 500 31.24 -41.95 -2.16
CA LYS A 500 31.63 -42.25 -3.54
C LYS A 500 33.15 -42.33 -3.76
N LYS A 501 33.97 -41.70 -2.91
CA LYS A 501 35.45 -41.80 -2.94
C LYS A 501 35.93 -43.09 -2.26
N ASP A 502 35.32 -43.45 -1.13
CA ASP A 502 35.70 -44.63 -0.36
C ASP A 502 35.21 -45.92 -1.03
N GLN A 503 34.03 -45.92 -1.66
CA GLN A 503 33.58 -47.00 -2.56
C GLN A 503 34.56 -47.21 -3.72
N LYS A 504 35.03 -46.13 -4.37
CA LYS A 504 36.05 -46.19 -5.43
C LYS A 504 37.45 -46.57 -4.95
N LYS A 505 37.72 -46.58 -3.63
CA LYS A 505 38.91 -47.24 -3.06
C LYS A 505 38.68 -48.74 -2.93
N LEU A 506 37.58 -49.16 -2.31
CA LEU A 506 37.20 -50.56 -2.13
C LEU A 506 37.18 -51.31 -3.47
N GLU A 507 36.57 -50.73 -4.52
CA GLU A 507 36.58 -51.31 -5.88
C GLU A 507 38.01 -51.47 -6.47
N LYS A 508 38.95 -50.58 -6.13
CA LYS A 508 40.35 -50.65 -6.56
C LYS A 508 41.18 -51.63 -5.73
N GLU A 509 40.87 -51.76 -4.45
CA GLU A 509 41.51 -52.69 -3.53
C GLU A 509 41.05 -54.13 -3.82
N GLN A 510 39.76 -54.35 -4.07
CA GLN A 510 39.21 -55.62 -4.59
C GLN A 510 39.80 -55.99 -5.96
N LYS A 511 39.93 -55.02 -6.89
CA LYS A 511 40.61 -55.25 -8.19
C LYS A 511 42.13 -55.43 -8.09
N LYS A 512 42.74 -55.19 -6.92
CA LYS A 512 44.12 -55.63 -6.62
C LYS A 512 44.13 -57.03 -6.01
N ALA A 513 43.29 -57.29 -5.00
CA ALA A 513 43.20 -58.60 -4.34
C ALA A 513 42.86 -59.74 -5.32
N GLY A 514 41.86 -59.51 -6.19
CA GLY A 514 41.49 -60.45 -7.27
C GLY A 514 42.55 -60.65 -8.37
N LYS A 515 43.72 -60.00 -8.26
CA LYS A 515 44.91 -60.30 -9.08
C LYS A 515 45.98 -61.11 -8.35
N THR A 516 45.79 -61.42 -7.06
CA THR A 516 46.79 -62.07 -6.20
C THR A 516 46.47 -63.53 -5.89
N GLU A 517 45.21 -63.96 -6.02
CA GLU A 517 44.78 -65.34 -5.67
C GLU A 517 44.84 -66.34 -6.85
N SER A 518 45.37 -65.93 -8.00
CA SER A 518 45.45 -66.76 -9.23
C SER A 518 46.76 -67.55 -9.38
N SER A 519 47.26 -68.18 -8.30
CA SER A 519 48.47 -69.01 -8.37
C SER A 519 48.53 -70.14 -7.32
N ALA A 520 47.66 -71.13 -7.43
CA ALA A 520 47.78 -72.40 -6.72
C ALA A 520 47.28 -73.58 -7.59
N THR A 521 48.14 -74.57 -7.82
CA THR A 521 47.90 -75.72 -8.71
C THR A 521 47.45 -76.96 -7.94
N PRO A 522 46.47 -77.72 -8.46
CA PRO A 522 46.44 -79.18 -8.34
C PRO A 522 46.63 -79.86 -9.70
N ALA A 523 47.07 -81.13 -9.71
CA ALA A 523 47.46 -81.84 -10.93
C ALA A 523 46.61 -83.08 -11.25
N GLN A 524 46.35 -83.27 -12.55
CA GLN A 524 46.14 -84.53 -13.29
C GLN A 524 44.99 -85.51 -12.91
N THR A 525 43.93 -85.49 -13.73
CA THR A 525 43.35 -86.58 -14.60
C THR A 525 43.71 -88.08 -14.40
N PRO A 526 42.98 -89.07 -15.00
CA PRO A 526 41.79 -89.02 -15.89
C PRO A 526 40.64 -90.05 -15.60
N GLY A 527 39.54 -90.06 -16.38
CA GLY A 527 38.63 -91.23 -16.43
C GLY A 527 37.28 -91.15 -17.21
N ALA A 528 37.28 -91.58 -18.48
CA ALA A 528 36.15 -92.17 -19.24
C ALA A 528 34.86 -91.33 -19.60
N VAL A 529 34.08 -91.92 -20.54
CA VAL A 529 33.08 -91.37 -21.52
C VAL A 529 32.30 -92.59 -22.12
N PRO A 530 31.10 -92.56 -22.79
CA PRO A 530 29.98 -91.57 -22.93
C PRO A 530 28.56 -92.12 -22.58
N ALA A 531 27.51 -91.32 -22.88
CA ALA A 531 26.13 -91.72 -23.29
C ALA A 531 25.20 -92.39 -22.23
N ASP A 532 23.86 -92.41 -22.39
CA ASP A 532 22.98 -92.00 -23.52
C ASP A 532 21.68 -91.30 -23.02
N SER A 533 20.74 -91.08 -23.94
CA SER A 533 19.48 -90.33 -23.87
C SER A 533 18.30 -91.01 -23.16
N LEU A 534 17.28 -90.21 -22.80
CA LEU A 534 15.81 -90.43 -22.92
C LEU A 534 15.07 -89.21 -22.29
N LEU A 535 14.33 -88.38 -23.03
CA LEU A 535 12.91 -88.51 -23.45
C LEU A 535 11.87 -88.44 -22.31
N ASN A 536 11.29 -87.25 -22.05
CA ASN A 536 9.83 -87.02 -22.14
C ASN A 536 9.38 -85.56 -21.94
N ASN A 537 8.26 -85.25 -22.59
CA ASN A 537 7.32 -84.12 -22.45
C ASN A 537 5.90 -84.80 -22.39
N PRO A 538 4.70 -84.14 -22.38
CA PRO A 538 4.38 -82.70 -22.36
C PRO A 538 3.16 -82.27 -21.48
N GLN A 539 2.83 -80.96 -21.48
CA GLN A 539 1.46 -80.37 -21.35
C GLN A 539 0.66 -80.60 -20.02
N THR A 540 -0.44 -79.89 -19.66
CA THR A 540 -1.19 -78.71 -20.21
C THR A 540 -2.06 -78.02 -19.13
N SER A 541 -2.36 -76.71 -19.34
CA SER A 541 -3.62 -75.98 -19.04
C SER A 541 -4.10 -75.84 -17.56
N ALA A 542 -5.06 -74.96 -17.19
CA ALA A 542 -5.91 -74.02 -17.95
C ALA A 542 -6.31 -72.73 -17.15
N SER A 543 -6.59 -71.64 -17.90
CA SER A 543 -7.60 -70.54 -17.70
C SER A 543 -7.72 -69.78 -16.34
N ASP A 544 -8.35 -68.59 -16.20
CA ASP A 544 -9.13 -67.66 -17.07
C ASP A 544 -8.62 -66.19 -16.87
N SER A 545 -8.60 -65.22 -17.81
CA SER A 545 -9.69 -64.58 -18.61
C SER A 545 -10.59 -63.65 -17.75
N LEU A 546 -11.01 -62.41 -18.06
CA LEU A 546 -10.99 -61.42 -19.19
C LEU A 546 -11.26 -59.98 -18.61
N ALA A 547 -11.15 -58.77 -19.25
CA ALA A 547 -10.67 -58.26 -20.54
C ALA A 547 -10.41 -56.70 -20.55
N VAL A 548 -9.39 -56.25 -21.30
CA VAL A 548 -9.34 -55.16 -22.34
C VAL A 548 -10.23 -53.89 -22.23
N LEU A 549 -9.61 -52.68 -22.28
CA LEU A 549 -9.90 -51.62 -23.30
C LEU A 549 -8.96 -50.37 -23.23
N GLN A 550 -8.48 -49.92 -24.40
CA GLN A 550 -7.95 -48.59 -24.75
C GLN A 550 -8.31 -48.33 -26.24
N PRO A 551 -8.36 -47.06 -26.70
CA PRO A 551 -7.52 -46.75 -27.87
C PRO A 551 -6.97 -45.31 -28.00
N ASN A 552 -5.75 -45.24 -28.55
CA ASN A 552 -5.23 -44.30 -29.57
C ASN A 552 -5.05 -42.78 -29.31
N ALA A 553 -3.90 -42.30 -29.81
CA ALA A 553 -3.67 -40.94 -30.31
C ALA A 553 -3.65 -40.95 -31.86
N PRO A 554 -3.45 -39.79 -32.51
CA PRO A 554 -2.47 -39.76 -33.61
C PRO A 554 -1.56 -38.52 -33.60
N GLU A 555 -0.55 -38.53 -34.47
CA GLU A 555 0.46 -37.48 -34.66
C GLU A 555 0.09 -36.49 -35.79
N ALA A 556 0.74 -35.31 -35.77
CA ALA A 556 0.74 -34.32 -36.86
C ALA A 556 2.13 -33.67 -36.97
N SER A 557 2.52 -33.19 -38.15
CA SER A 557 3.95 -33.01 -38.48
C SER A 557 4.27 -31.85 -39.43
N VAL A 558 5.26 -31.02 -39.02
CA VAL A 558 6.22 -30.26 -39.85
C VAL A 558 5.68 -29.18 -40.82
N ALA A 559 6.23 -27.97 -40.70
CA ALA A 559 6.42 -27.04 -41.80
C ALA A 559 7.72 -26.22 -41.57
N ASP A 560 8.50 -26.01 -42.64
CA ASP A 560 9.73 -25.22 -42.65
C ASP A 560 9.48 -23.87 -43.33
N ALA A 561 10.12 -22.80 -42.88
CA ALA A 561 10.33 -21.58 -43.65
C ALA A 561 11.49 -20.77 -43.07
N ALA A 562 12.44 -20.36 -43.93
CA ALA A 562 13.53 -19.46 -43.56
C ALA A 562 13.80 -18.49 -44.71
N GLU A 563 13.93 -17.20 -44.40
CA GLU A 563 14.43 -16.19 -45.32
C GLU A 563 15.22 -15.12 -44.53
N ALA A 564 15.96 -14.25 -45.20
CA ALA A 564 17.05 -13.49 -44.60
C ALA A 564 17.28 -12.12 -45.27
N SER A 565 18.17 -11.31 -44.66
CA SER A 565 18.61 -9.97 -45.11
C SER A 565 17.54 -8.86 -44.94
N SER A 566 17.86 -7.57 -44.78
CA SER A 566 19.12 -6.87 -44.39
C SER A 566 18.79 -5.42 -44.01
N THR A 567 19.77 -4.67 -43.47
CA THR A 567 19.98 -3.20 -43.57
C THR A 567 18.77 -2.29 -43.87
N ASP A 568 18.56 -1.19 -43.14
CA ASP A 568 19.54 -0.09 -43.15
C ASP A 568 19.48 0.86 -41.92
N SER A 569 20.32 1.90 -41.92
CA SER A 569 20.48 2.87 -40.85
C SER A 569 20.21 4.31 -41.29
N VAL A 570 19.46 5.08 -40.48
CA VAL A 570 19.30 6.53 -40.63
C VAL A 570 19.51 7.22 -39.27
N LYS A 571 20.13 8.41 -39.28
CA LYS A 571 20.34 9.25 -38.09
C LYS A 571 19.40 10.47 -38.14
N GLY A 572 18.76 10.79 -37.02
CA GLY A 572 18.17 12.10 -36.76
C GLY A 572 18.95 12.84 -35.66
N ASN A 573 19.14 14.15 -35.81
CA ASN A 573 19.74 15.03 -34.80
C ASN A 573 18.77 16.19 -34.50
N GLY A 574 18.53 16.47 -33.22
CA GLY A 574 17.81 17.66 -32.74
C GLY A 574 17.74 17.66 -31.21
N THR A 575 18.67 18.30 -30.48
CA THR A 575 18.66 19.72 -30.07
C THR A 575 17.55 20.12 -29.09
N SER A 576 17.79 19.80 -27.80
CA SER A 576 17.77 20.76 -26.67
C SER A 576 16.57 21.71 -26.52
N THR A 577 15.75 21.45 -25.49
CA THR A 577 14.99 22.48 -24.77
C THR A 577 15.11 22.27 -23.25
N SER A 578 14.86 23.31 -22.46
CA SER A 578 15.17 23.37 -21.02
C SER A 578 14.16 22.66 -20.12
N ALA A 579 14.64 22.07 -19.01
CA ALA A 579 13.78 21.55 -17.95
C ALA A 579 13.05 22.68 -17.19
N GLY A 580 11.77 22.47 -16.92
CA GLY A 580 10.92 23.28 -16.05
C GLY A 580 10.35 22.45 -14.90
N SER A 581 9.52 23.06 -14.04
CA SER A 581 8.95 22.44 -12.83
C SER A 581 8.14 21.17 -13.11
N LEU A 582 8.27 20.18 -12.21
CA LEU A 582 7.67 18.84 -12.34
C LEU A 582 6.52 18.59 -11.34
N PHE A 583 5.75 19.63 -11.01
CA PHE A 583 4.42 19.49 -10.43
C PHE A 583 3.46 20.43 -11.15
N ASN A 584 2.58 19.85 -11.95
CA ASN A 584 1.37 20.49 -12.44
C ASN A 584 0.32 19.39 -12.65
N LEU A 585 -0.77 19.42 -11.88
CA LEU A 585 -1.91 18.52 -12.09
C LEU A 585 -2.85 19.18 -13.12
N PRO A 586 -3.54 18.42 -13.98
CA PRO A 586 -4.50 19.00 -14.90
C PRO A 586 -5.70 19.54 -14.14
N VAL A 587 -5.80 20.87 -14.03
CA VAL A 587 -7.00 21.57 -13.55
C VAL A 587 -8.17 21.22 -14.48
N ILE A 588 -9.31 20.85 -13.90
CA ILE A 588 -10.49 20.43 -14.65
C ILE A 588 -11.44 21.61 -14.82
N ALA A 589 -11.19 22.43 -15.85
CA ALA A 589 -12.14 23.47 -16.24
C ALA A 589 -13.50 22.84 -16.65
N PRO A 590 -14.63 23.49 -16.32
CA PRO A 590 -15.94 23.12 -16.85
C PRO A 590 -16.01 23.42 -18.35
N ALA A 591 -16.81 22.65 -19.09
CA ALA A 591 -17.01 22.83 -20.53
C ALA A 591 -18.42 23.34 -20.82
N ASP A 592 -18.50 24.39 -21.64
CA ASP A 592 -19.73 25.09 -21.99
C ASP A 592 -20.81 24.19 -22.61
N SER A 593 -22.08 24.53 -22.34
CA SER A 593 -23.22 23.73 -22.78
C SER A 593 -23.43 23.77 -24.31
N LEU A 594 -23.38 22.62 -24.98
CA LEU A 594 -23.71 22.49 -26.40
C LEU A 594 -24.72 21.38 -26.67
N LEU A 595 -25.95 21.78 -27.02
CA LEU A 595 -27.02 20.89 -27.50
C LEU A 595 -27.75 21.54 -28.70
N ALA A 596 -27.32 21.15 -29.91
CA ALA A 596 -28.11 20.84 -31.12
C ALA A 596 -29.28 21.76 -31.59
N PRO A 597 -29.62 21.82 -32.91
CA PRO A 597 -29.31 20.84 -33.95
C PRO A 597 -28.77 21.42 -35.28
N ALA A 598 -28.51 20.52 -36.24
CA ALA A 598 -28.00 20.86 -37.58
C ALA A 598 -29.11 21.11 -38.62
N THR A 599 -28.81 21.97 -39.60
CA THR A 599 -29.52 22.09 -40.89
C THR A 599 -28.53 22.45 -41.99
N ASP A 600 -28.60 21.77 -43.15
CA ASP A 600 -27.81 22.12 -44.34
C ASP A 600 -28.18 23.50 -44.91
N SER A 601 -27.20 24.26 -45.41
CA SER A 601 -27.02 24.50 -46.87
C SER A 601 -26.18 25.75 -47.24
N VAL A 602 -25.24 25.53 -48.17
CA VAL A 602 -24.75 26.45 -49.24
C VAL A 602 -24.02 27.78 -48.89
N GLN A 603 -22.98 28.03 -49.69
CA GLN A 603 -22.02 29.14 -49.77
C GLN A 603 -22.61 30.58 -49.76
N VAL A 604 -21.79 31.57 -49.36
CA VAL A 604 -21.18 32.58 -50.27
C VAL A 604 -20.09 33.42 -49.54
N GLN A 605 -19.30 34.20 -50.30
CA GLN A 605 -18.02 34.83 -49.95
C GLN A 605 -18.08 36.08 -49.04
N ALA A 606 -17.04 36.21 -48.21
CA ALA A 606 -16.18 37.40 -47.93
C ALA A 606 -16.79 38.80 -47.63
N VAL A 607 -16.16 39.52 -46.68
CA VAL A 607 -15.20 40.62 -46.96
C VAL A 607 -14.49 41.09 -45.67
N GLU A 608 -13.24 41.53 -45.80
CA GLU A 608 -12.36 42.11 -44.76
C GLU A 608 -12.63 43.63 -44.57
N ILE A 609 -12.38 44.21 -43.37
CA ILE A 609 -11.76 45.54 -43.18
C ILE A 609 -11.49 45.85 -41.69
N LYS A 610 -10.35 46.53 -41.43
CA LYS A 610 -9.87 47.03 -40.12
C LYS A 610 -10.50 48.37 -39.73
N GLU A 611 -10.54 48.71 -38.44
CA GLU A 611 -9.63 49.71 -37.79
C GLU A 611 -10.05 50.01 -36.32
N SER A 612 -9.24 50.78 -35.60
CA SER A 612 -9.42 51.25 -34.21
C SER A 612 -9.23 52.79 -34.19
N PRO A 613 -9.06 53.54 -33.06
CA PRO A 613 -9.25 53.27 -31.62
C PRO A 613 -9.95 54.45 -30.85
N VAL A 614 -9.89 54.45 -29.51
CA VAL A 614 -10.01 55.60 -28.56
C VAL A 614 -11.40 56.21 -28.27
N ALA A 615 -11.84 56.15 -26.99
CA ALA A 615 -12.18 57.30 -26.11
C ALA A 615 -12.89 56.90 -24.79
N ALA A 616 -12.66 57.66 -23.71
CA ALA A 616 -13.51 57.76 -22.51
C ALA A 616 -13.98 59.23 -22.38
N PRO A 617 -15.02 59.59 -21.58
CA PRO A 617 -14.76 59.95 -20.17
C PRO A 617 -15.93 59.92 -19.11
N LEU A 618 -15.54 59.90 -17.83
CA LEU A 618 -16.06 60.63 -16.62
C LEU A 618 -17.50 60.45 -16.01
N GLU A 619 -17.45 60.23 -14.67
CA GLU A 619 -18.23 60.84 -13.55
C GLU A 619 -19.75 60.60 -13.29
N SER A 620 -20.05 60.06 -12.09
CA SER A 620 -20.84 60.73 -11.00
C SER A 620 -20.71 59.93 -9.67
N VAL A 621 -20.14 60.47 -8.58
CA VAL A 621 -20.72 61.34 -7.52
C VAL A 621 -21.45 60.58 -6.38
N LEU A 622 -20.84 60.59 -5.19
CA LEU A 622 -21.47 60.30 -3.87
C LEU A 622 -22.06 61.58 -3.26
N PRO A 623 -22.96 61.48 -2.26
CA PRO A 623 -22.49 61.72 -0.90
C PRO A 623 -23.13 60.82 0.18
N ASN A 624 -22.48 60.72 1.34
CA ASN A 624 -22.99 60.02 2.52
C ASN A 624 -22.73 60.90 3.77
N SER A 625 -23.71 61.07 4.68
CA SER A 625 -23.53 61.85 5.91
C SER A 625 -24.51 61.44 7.03
N THR A 626 -24.13 61.77 8.28
CA THR A 626 -24.62 61.14 9.51
C THR A 626 -25.67 61.95 10.27
N SER A 627 -26.56 61.27 11.01
CA SER A 627 -27.15 61.76 12.27
C SER A 627 -27.69 60.58 13.11
N SER A 628 -28.03 60.80 14.38
CA SER A 628 -28.24 59.71 15.36
C SER A 628 -29.21 60.00 16.52
N THR A 629 -29.59 58.91 17.21
CA THR A 629 -29.97 58.79 18.64
C THR A 629 -31.44 59.02 19.11
N ILE A 630 -31.87 58.14 20.06
CA ILE A 630 -33.02 58.17 21.02
C ILE A 630 -34.47 58.20 20.41
N THR A 631 -35.55 57.60 20.96
CA THR A 631 -35.84 57.04 22.32
C THR A 631 -36.96 55.96 22.36
N ALA A 632 -36.85 55.00 23.30
CA ALA A 632 -37.90 54.33 24.12
C ALA A 632 -39.02 53.40 23.56
N GLN A 633 -39.22 52.31 24.33
CA GLN A 633 -40.38 51.38 24.47
C GLN A 633 -41.50 51.99 25.38
N PRO A 634 -42.65 51.34 25.76
CA PRO A 634 -42.94 49.88 25.93
C PRO A 634 -44.39 49.41 25.59
N THR A 635 -44.79 48.24 26.15
CA THR A 635 -46.14 47.59 26.31
C THR A 635 -46.73 46.79 25.12
N SER A 636 -47.50 45.69 25.31
CA SER A 636 -47.63 44.75 26.46
C SER A 636 -48.41 43.46 26.13
N ALA A 637 -48.01 42.34 26.77
CA ALA A 637 -48.82 41.21 27.30
C ALA A 637 -49.89 40.45 26.46
N GLY A 638 -49.86 39.12 26.55
CA GLY A 638 -50.98 38.23 26.16
C GLY A 638 -50.73 36.73 26.42
N LYS A 639 -51.32 36.15 27.49
CA LYS A 639 -51.35 34.69 27.78
C LYS A 639 -52.49 34.34 28.76
N PRO A 640 -53.25 33.26 28.51
CA PRO A 640 -53.46 32.16 29.48
C PRO A 640 -53.08 30.80 28.85
N THR A 641 -52.49 29.79 29.54
CA THR A 641 -53.11 28.72 30.39
C THR A 641 -54.08 27.80 29.60
N ASP A 642 -54.16 26.48 29.83
CA ASP A 642 -54.11 25.70 31.09
C ASP A 642 -53.25 24.41 31.06
N ALA A 643 -53.19 23.71 32.20
CA ALA A 643 -52.64 22.36 32.38
C ALA A 643 -53.44 21.60 33.47
N PRO A 644 -53.40 20.25 33.47
CA PRO A 644 -53.13 19.50 34.71
C PRO A 644 -52.08 18.37 34.48
N ALA A 645 -51.10 18.08 35.34
CA ALA A 645 -50.98 17.95 36.81
C ALA A 645 -51.15 16.52 37.36
N THR A 646 -50.40 16.23 38.45
CA THR A 646 -50.15 14.94 39.17
C THR A 646 -49.08 14.02 38.55
N ARG A 647 -48.43 13.06 39.25
CA ARG A 647 -47.87 12.92 40.64
C ARG A 647 -47.05 11.60 40.69
N ALA A 648 -46.02 11.32 41.49
CA ALA A 648 -44.85 12.02 42.08
C ALA A 648 -44.05 10.97 42.93
N GLU A 649 -43.01 11.39 43.68
CA GLU A 649 -42.28 10.62 44.74
C GLU A 649 -41.42 9.41 44.26
N SER A 650 -40.28 9.04 44.87
CA SER A 650 -39.48 9.65 45.97
C SER A 650 -38.07 9.01 46.09
N LYS A 651 -37.08 9.75 46.64
CA LYS A 651 -35.97 9.27 47.53
C LYS A 651 -34.96 8.23 46.98
N GLU A 652 -33.74 8.03 47.51
CA GLU A 652 -32.84 8.80 48.40
C GLU A 652 -31.51 8.02 48.55
N LYS A 653 -30.34 8.68 48.34
CA LYS A 653 -29.10 8.58 49.15
C LYS A 653 -27.87 9.16 48.44
N ALA A 654 -27.12 9.99 49.16
CA ALA A 654 -25.72 10.31 48.87
C ALA A 654 -24.82 9.64 49.92
N VAL A 655 -23.54 9.43 49.58
CA VAL A 655 -22.51 8.96 50.52
C VAL A 655 -21.34 9.95 50.47
N GLN A 656 -20.87 10.36 51.65
CA GLN A 656 -19.78 11.32 51.80
C GLN A 656 -18.41 10.62 51.84
N THR A 657 -17.38 11.29 51.33
CA THR A 657 -15.97 11.00 51.64
C THR A 657 -15.43 12.08 52.61
N PRO A 658 -14.60 11.72 53.61
CA PRO A 658 -14.12 12.67 54.61
C PRO A 658 -12.85 13.44 54.19
N THR A 659 -12.73 14.68 54.66
CA THR A 659 -11.58 15.57 54.45
C THR A 659 -10.54 15.45 55.56
N THR A 660 -9.25 15.65 55.26
CA THR A 660 -8.22 16.31 56.11
C THR A 660 -6.84 16.24 55.42
N THR A 661 -5.78 16.99 55.76
CA THR A 661 -5.57 18.41 56.17
C THR A 661 -4.05 18.62 56.21
N GLY A 662 -3.50 19.75 55.73
CA GLY A 662 -2.12 20.17 56.06
C GLY A 662 -1.30 20.75 54.91
N ALA A 663 -0.50 21.76 55.23
CA ALA A 663 0.46 22.48 54.35
C ALA A 663 1.62 23.00 55.24
N PRO A 664 2.58 23.84 54.80
CA PRO A 664 3.16 24.09 53.47
C PRO A 664 4.72 23.94 53.52
N LEU A 665 5.46 24.67 52.65
CA LEU A 665 6.94 24.87 52.62
C LEU A 665 7.72 23.68 51.98
N ARG A 666 8.91 23.86 51.39
CA ARG A 666 9.86 25.01 51.38
C ARG A 666 10.72 25.02 50.09
N SER A 667 11.28 26.17 49.72
CA SER A 667 12.22 26.33 48.60
C SER A 667 13.70 26.38 49.05
N ALA A 668 14.61 25.76 48.30
CA ALA A 668 16.07 26.02 48.29
C ALA A 668 16.75 25.32 47.07
N PRO A 669 17.94 25.78 46.57
CA PRO A 669 18.57 25.28 45.33
C PRO A 669 19.99 24.68 45.56
N VAL A 670 20.86 24.72 44.52
CA VAL A 670 22.33 24.38 44.51
C VAL A 670 22.59 22.86 44.28
N LYS A 671 23.58 22.37 43.48
CA LYS A 671 24.84 22.93 42.95
C LYS A 671 25.22 22.45 41.52
N VAL A 672 26.22 23.10 40.92
CA VAL A 672 26.94 22.64 39.70
C VAL A 672 28.32 22.06 40.05
N SER A 673 28.61 20.86 39.54
CA SER A 673 29.93 20.25 39.29
C SER A 673 29.73 18.84 38.69
N GLY A 674 30.50 18.33 37.73
CA GLY A 674 31.70 18.89 37.09
C GLY A 674 32.71 17.80 36.75
N ASN A 675 32.51 17.10 35.63
CA ASN A 675 33.47 16.34 34.82
C ASN A 675 32.75 15.80 33.56
#